data_AF-A0A975BJN2-F1
#
_entry.id   AF-A0A975BJN2-F1
#
_cell.length_a   1.000
_cell.length_b   1.000
_cell.length_c   1.000
_cell.angle_alpha   90.00
_cell.angle_beta   90.00
_cell.angle_gamma   90.00
#
_symmetry.space_group_name_H-M   'P 1'
#
loop_
_entity.id
_entity.type
_entity.pdbx_description
1 polymer ?
#
loop_
_entity_poly.entity_id
_entity_poly.type
_entity_poly.pdbx_seq_one_letter_code
_entity_poly.pdbx_strand_id
1 'polypeptide(L)'
;MTGTECPKCHQWYLKDSDNYCGYCGHQLIYIELKPDEVTLISQIITQKKTTFINSGGKDTHIRILCKGPSPEFVHFEPANDFTVKANSQTEVNISLNYGVLPSDFTEQDYSFLCIVNNDERKALNLSVKVKTGPKPVLLSEKINFGEITEDAVVQRKLELQNQGAVPLTLKAVKPEGGAHLQVAKHINFPIKIKINDTITIPVIWDSNLYNSAAVSDKTGFHLIFENYKEDIWIPVKGQGVRMELTADRKEIDIDPCLSKQNYTEDIVVTNTGDLDVEISGIETDADWIQIIQEHKTFTLLSSDSAAKYISGPTILGAYKFKALVRPHKLPNKSEGWQEGKIFVYTAGQESVLEIPIRINVVQPTDCQDYIGIDFGTTNSVIAIYDNNDDNTYVVEVTKDKATGKTDRLIPSVLLFEGGHDNYKVGWEAQNEAVISPELAVRSIKRVMGYGNDREFYGKNFSPDELAGCIIKKLIELAETEYYNMTGIYYNITHAIVTVPANFFDLQIRGILKACQIANLDTEEELVREISRDLQQRVGKNVQAGIILDEPSAAALFYLDVFYDEHPELDDKLNSQKEVNFLVFDYGGGTLDVSVVQVEGLSNGSIGIKVLANKGNNMLGGDSIDLALMRQLLEGCKAEISDFDETIISDNFKKLVDRREKEKWSDDVWKFVLSSRYYWKKAAEDIKMSLSTDTETSFDTDRLMLPIFSIENGKVHEIRGKKYSLTVTRYLFEGWIEDILAGCEKLVMDALEFAGTASDSVDYLIHTGRSSLTPAVRSRIRSNFSHLPDENDILEAEHLKVCVARGAAMYGAQKRAIGGSGVHLIAEGRKLPHSYGIAKQVGTRRIFDEIIPLGSTYPAEDIRHYDENQIVGRILHLTFFQNAGKNNKIRGNPDIKRIGEITTNLPDENRTCDVRFVIDANRKLDVFANDEPVDIKPERLEEEDRWIA
;
A
#
# COMPACT_ATOMS: atom_id res chain seq x y z
N MET A 1 -94.45 73.46 -62.04
CA MET A 1 -93.01 73.45 -62.40
C MET A 1 -92.24 72.83 -61.23
N THR A 2 -91.77 71.59 -61.36
CA THR A 2 -91.00 70.86 -60.33
C THR A 2 -89.50 70.99 -60.63
N GLY A 3 -88.88 72.10 -60.23
CA GLY A 3 -87.41 72.25 -60.26
C GLY A 3 -86.76 71.67 -58.98
N THR A 4 -85.45 71.44 -58.99
CA THR A 4 -84.67 71.08 -57.78
C THR A 4 -83.69 72.20 -57.51
N GLU A 5 -83.50 72.55 -56.25
CA GLU A 5 -82.60 73.64 -55.84
C GLU A 5 -81.14 73.18 -55.83
N CYS A 6 -80.20 73.99 -56.32
CA CYS A 6 -78.78 73.67 -56.25
C CYS A 6 -78.29 73.72 -54.79
N PRO A 7 -77.69 72.65 -54.24
CA PRO A 7 -77.29 72.62 -52.83
C PRO A 7 -76.14 73.59 -52.49
N LYS A 8 -75.45 74.13 -53.49
CA LYS A 8 -74.36 75.11 -53.28
C LYS A 8 -74.80 76.56 -53.39
N CYS A 9 -75.62 76.90 -54.39
CA CYS A 9 -76.01 78.29 -54.64
C CYS A 9 -77.50 78.58 -54.40
N HIS A 10 -78.27 77.56 -54.01
CA HIS A 10 -79.68 77.66 -53.67
C HIS A 10 -80.60 78.19 -54.80
N GLN A 11 -80.10 78.22 -56.04
CA GLN A 11 -80.87 78.62 -57.22
C GLN A 11 -81.55 77.40 -57.85
N TRP A 12 -82.80 77.58 -58.26
CA TRP A 12 -83.63 76.56 -58.91
C TRP A 12 -83.23 76.44 -60.38
N TYR A 13 -82.90 75.24 -60.83
CA TYR A 13 -82.49 75.00 -62.22
C TYR A 13 -83.47 74.07 -62.96
N LEU A 14 -83.60 74.32 -64.27
CA LEU A 14 -84.26 73.42 -65.21
C LEU A 14 -83.34 72.24 -65.47
N LYS A 15 -83.92 71.03 -65.46
CA LYS A 15 -83.23 69.74 -65.50
C LYS A 15 -82.68 69.45 -66.91
N ASP A 16 -81.78 70.30 -67.40
CA ASP A 16 -81.07 70.10 -68.66
C ASP A 16 -79.71 69.43 -68.41
N SER A 17 -79.29 68.67 -69.42
CA SER A 17 -78.47 67.45 -69.41
C SER A 17 -77.02 67.53 -68.91
N ASP A 18 -76.56 68.68 -68.45
CA ASP A 18 -75.13 68.98 -68.49
C ASP A 18 -74.41 68.78 -67.14
N ASN A 19 -75.07 68.23 -66.11
CA ASN A 19 -74.48 67.87 -64.80
C ASN A 19 -73.71 69.00 -64.06
N TYR A 20 -73.88 70.24 -64.47
CA TYR A 20 -73.40 71.43 -63.76
C TYR A 20 -74.60 72.31 -63.43
N CYS A 21 -74.55 72.97 -62.26
CA CYS A 21 -75.52 74.01 -61.97
C CYS A 21 -75.38 75.14 -63.01
N GLY A 22 -76.43 75.38 -63.80
CA GLY A 22 -76.44 76.42 -64.83
C GLY A 22 -76.20 77.86 -64.33
N TYR A 23 -76.29 78.08 -63.00
CA TYR A 23 -75.98 79.38 -62.38
C TYR A 23 -74.54 79.50 -61.87
N CYS A 24 -74.06 78.54 -61.09
CA CYS A 24 -72.74 78.67 -60.42
C CYS A 24 -71.64 77.79 -61.01
N GLY A 25 -71.94 76.97 -62.03
CA GLY A 25 -70.99 76.05 -62.64
C GLY A 25 -70.52 74.92 -61.71
N HIS A 26 -71.15 74.72 -60.56
CA HIS A 26 -70.79 73.64 -59.64
C HIS A 26 -71.19 72.28 -60.21
N GLN A 27 -70.23 71.35 -60.25
CA GLN A 27 -70.43 69.99 -60.73
C GLN A 27 -71.29 69.20 -59.74
N LEU A 28 -72.41 68.67 -60.23
CA LEU A 28 -73.27 67.79 -59.46
C LEU A 28 -72.70 66.37 -59.61
N ILE A 29 -71.79 66.00 -58.71
CA ILE A 29 -71.19 64.66 -58.70
C ILE A 29 -72.24 63.67 -58.22
N TYR A 30 -72.50 62.65 -59.03
CA TYR A 30 -73.43 61.59 -58.69
C TYR A 30 -72.74 60.29 -58.30
N ILE A 31 -71.41 60.13 -58.49
CA ILE A 31 -70.68 58.91 -58.15
C ILE A 31 -69.52 59.19 -57.17
N GLU A 32 -69.43 58.44 -56.08
CA GLU A 32 -68.38 58.54 -55.05
C GLU A 32 -67.67 57.17 -54.85
N LEU A 33 -66.37 57.18 -54.50
CA LEU A 33 -65.56 55.98 -54.23
C LEU A 33 -65.07 55.96 -52.77
N LYS A 34 -65.33 54.87 -52.03
CA LYS A 34 -64.94 54.74 -50.61
C LYS A 34 -64.55 53.29 -50.21
N PRO A 35 -63.37 53.04 -49.62
CA PRO A 35 -62.20 53.93 -49.58
C PRO A 35 -61.55 54.03 -50.97
N ASP A 36 -60.88 55.15 -51.23
CA ASP A 36 -60.09 55.42 -52.44
C ASP A 36 -58.63 54.93 -52.33
N GLU A 37 -58.21 54.41 -51.16
CA GLU A 37 -56.94 53.70 -50.96
C GLU A 37 -57.15 52.32 -50.33
N VAL A 38 -56.53 51.30 -50.92
CA VAL A 38 -56.57 49.90 -50.49
C VAL A 38 -55.15 49.36 -50.34
N THR A 39 -54.87 48.67 -49.23
CA THR A 39 -53.58 47.98 -49.02
C THR A 39 -53.79 46.48 -48.93
N LEU A 40 -53.07 45.73 -49.75
CA LEU A 40 -53.01 44.28 -49.77
C LEU A 40 -51.62 43.81 -49.31
N ILE A 41 -51.58 42.78 -48.47
CA ILE A 41 -50.35 42.21 -47.90
C ILE A 41 -50.37 40.71 -48.18
N SER A 42 -49.35 40.18 -48.86
CA SER A 42 -49.29 38.76 -49.21
C SER A 42 -49.50 37.89 -47.97
N GLN A 43 -50.33 36.85 -48.07
CA GLN A 43 -50.65 35.91 -46.99
C GLN A 43 -51.37 36.47 -45.74
N ILE A 44 -51.47 37.80 -45.57
CA ILE A 44 -52.09 38.44 -44.40
C ILE A 44 -53.39 39.15 -44.76
N ILE A 45 -53.36 40.08 -45.73
CA ILE A 45 -54.51 40.86 -46.18
C ILE A 45 -54.57 40.72 -47.70
N THR A 46 -55.05 39.57 -48.18
CA THR A 46 -55.05 39.25 -49.62
C THR A 46 -56.26 39.80 -50.36
N GLN A 47 -57.24 40.39 -49.66
CA GLN A 47 -58.41 41.00 -50.28
C GLN A 47 -58.95 42.16 -49.44
N LYS A 48 -59.50 43.17 -50.10
CA LYS A 48 -60.21 44.31 -49.50
C LYS A 48 -61.31 44.80 -50.42
N LYS A 49 -62.25 45.57 -49.89
CA LYS A 49 -63.37 46.14 -50.67
C LYS A 49 -63.22 47.63 -50.85
N THR A 50 -63.69 48.13 -52.00
CA THR A 50 -64.02 49.53 -52.22
C THR A 50 -65.44 49.64 -52.76
N THR A 51 -66.13 50.75 -52.49
CA THR A 51 -67.55 50.92 -52.81
C THR A 51 -67.75 52.13 -53.69
N PHE A 52 -68.41 51.93 -54.83
CA PHE A 52 -68.87 52.99 -55.73
C PHE A 52 -70.33 53.33 -55.41
N ILE A 53 -70.62 54.58 -55.08
CA ILE A 53 -71.93 55.04 -54.60
C ILE A 53 -72.51 55.99 -55.65
N ASN A 54 -73.60 55.61 -56.31
CA ASN A 54 -74.33 56.44 -57.28
C ASN A 54 -75.54 57.12 -56.62
N SER A 55 -75.43 58.41 -56.28
CA SER A 55 -76.51 59.25 -55.76
C SER A 55 -77.32 59.97 -56.85
N GLY A 56 -77.12 59.61 -58.12
CA GLY A 56 -77.80 60.20 -59.27
C GLY A 56 -79.02 59.43 -59.72
N GLY A 57 -79.92 60.13 -60.42
CA GLY A 57 -81.17 59.57 -60.96
C GLY A 57 -81.01 58.75 -62.26
N LYS A 58 -79.79 58.40 -62.66
CA LYS A 58 -79.49 57.56 -63.84
C LYS A 58 -78.40 56.55 -63.50
N ASP A 59 -78.43 55.40 -64.17
CA ASP A 59 -77.38 54.39 -64.09
C ASP A 59 -76.06 54.97 -64.62
N THR A 60 -74.96 54.62 -63.96
CA THR A 60 -73.62 55.15 -64.24
C THR A 60 -72.66 54.00 -64.51
N HIS A 61 -72.02 54.02 -65.67
CA HIS A 61 -71.03 53.05 -66.08
C HIS A 61 -69.63 53.43 -65.56
N ILE A 62 -68.90 52.47 -65.00
CA ILE A 62 -67.57 52.64 -64.43
C ILE A 62 -66.60 51.67 -65.11
N ARG A 63 -65.46 52.20 -65.57
CA ARG A 63 -64.33 51.40 -66.07
C ARG A 63 -63.06 51.71 -65.29
N ILE A 64 -62.45 50.71 -64.66
CA ILE A 64 -61.21 50.83 -63.89
C ILE A 64 -60.01 50.52 -64.80
N LEU A 65 -59.13 51.50 -64.99
CA LEU A 65 -57.90 51.37 -65.80
C LEU A 65 -56.66 51.64 -64.94
N CYS A 66 -55.62 50.82 -65.04
CA CYS A 66 -54.36 51.08 -64.36
C CYS A 66 -53.61 52.26 -65.01
N LYS A 67 -53.08 53.18 -64.22
CA LYS A 67 -52.15 54.22 -64.67
C LYS A 67 -50.74 53.60 -64.78
N GLY A 68 -50.49 52.88 -65.86
CA GLY A 68 -49.22 52.18 -66.12
C GLY A 68 -49.41 50.73 -66.54
N PRO A 69 -48.35 49.89 -66.50
CA PRO A 69 -48.49 48.46 -66.74
C PRO A 69 -49.45 47.84 -65.71
N SER A 70 -50.43 47.09 -66.20
CA SER A 70 -51.44 46.46 -65.34
C SER A 70 -50.77 45.36 -64.50
N PRO A 71 -50.88 45.37 -63.16
CA PRO A 71 -50.38 44.27 -62.34
C PRO A 71 -51.24 43.02 -62.56
N GLU A 72 -50.62 41.92 -63.02
CA GLU A 72 -51.31 40.65 -63.27
C GLU A 72 -51.85 39.99 -61.99
N PHE A 73 -51.36 40.41 -60.82
CA PHE A 73 -51.70 39.85 -59.51
C PHE A 73 -52.78 40.62 -58.74
N VAL A 74 -53.29 41.74 -59.25
CA VAL A 74 -54.41 42.47 -58.64
C VAL A 74 -55.66 42.23 -59.48
N HIS A 75 -56.72 41.72 -58.84
CA HIS A 75 -57.98 41.41 -59.51
C HIS A 75 -59.13 42.20 -58.88
N PHE A 76 -60.08 42.62 -59.71
CA PHE A 76 -61.28 43.35 -59.32
C PHE A 76 -62.52 42.48 -59.59
N GLU A 77 -63.45 42.43 -58.62
CA GLU A 77 -64.73 41.73 -58.77
C GLU A 77 -65.89 42.61 -58.23
N PRO A 78 -66.92 42.96 -59.04
CA PRO A 78 -67.08 42.62 -60.45
C PRO A 78 -65.92 43.14 -61.32
N ALA A 79 -65.79 42.60 -62.54
CA ALA A 79 -64.71 42.94 -63.47
C ALA A 79 -64.53 44.46 -63.62
N ASN A 80 -63.40 44.89 -64.17
CA ASN A 80 -62.99 46.29 -64.30
C ASN A 80 -63.91 47.17 -65.19
N ASP A 81 -65.07 46.68 -65.60
CA ASP A 81 -66.09 47.38 -66.37
C ASP A 81 -67.47 46.95 -65.84
N PHE A 82 -68.21 47.87 -65.21
CA PHE A 82 -69.49 47.59 -64.56
C PHE A 82 -70.41 48.82 -64.47
N THR A 83 -71.68 48.60 -64.17
CA THR A 83 -72.68 49.67 -64.01
C THR A 83 -73.18 49.77 -62.58
N VAL A 84 -73.17 50.99 -62.03
CA VAL A 84 -73.75 51.36 -60.74
C VAL A 84 -75.12 51.99 -60.99
N LYS A 85 -76.19 51.32 -60.56
CA LYS A 85 -77.57 51.78 -60.83
C LYS A 85 -77.88 53.11 -60.13
N ALA A 86 -78.84 53.86 -60.66
CA ALA A 86 -79.33 55.10 -60.06
C ALA A 86 -79.68 54.93 -58.57
N ASN A 87 -79.29 55.89 -57.72
CA ASN A 87 -79.53 55.89 -56.27
C ASN A 87 -79.14 54.57 -55.55
N SER A 88 -78.03 53.94 -55.95
CA SER A 88 -77.54 52.67 -55.39
C SER A 88 -76.02 52.66 -55.20
N GLN A 89 -75.49 51.58 -54.62
CA GLN A 89 -74.05 51.38 -54.48
C GLN A 89 -73.63 50.01 -55.00
N THR A 90 -72.40 49.91 -55.48
CA THR A 90 -71.76 48.67 -55.93
C THR A 90 -70.43 48.51 -55.23
N GLU A 91 -70.28 47.39 -54.50
CA GLU A 91 -68.99 47.01 -53.93
C GLU A 91 -68.12 46.33 -54.99
N VAL A 92 -66.83 46.64 -54.97
CA VAL A 92 -65.78 46.01 -55.76
C VAL A 92 -64.76 45.40 -54.80
N ASN A 93 -64.63 44.08 -54.84
CA ASN A 93 -63.57 43.36 -54.17
C ASN A 93 -62.27 43.52 -54.96
N ILE A 94 -61.20 43.89 -54.28
CA ILE A 94 -59.83 43.96 -54.80
C ILE A 94 -59.05 42.83 -54.14
N SER A 95 -58.58 41.85 -54.91
CA SER A 95 -57.86 40.69 -54.41
C SER A 95 -56.44 40.58 -54.99
N LEU A 96 -55.55 40.01 -54.20
CA LEU A 96 -54.14 39.78 -54.51
C LEU A 96 -53.90 38.28 -54.73
N ASN A 97 -53.51 37.91 -55.94
CA ASN A 97 -52.98 36.59 -56.23
C ASN A 97 -51.48 36.53 -55.90
N TYR A 98 -51.16 36.23 -54.63
CA TYR A 98 -49.78 36.27 -54.16
C TYR A 98 -48.87 35.17 -54.76
N GLY A 99 -49.44 34.08 -55.29
CA GLY A 99 -48.68 32.96 -55.86
C GLY A 99 -47.93 33.29 -57.15
N VAL A 100 -48.25 34.43 -57.76
CA VAL A 100 -47.59 34.96 -58.97
C VAL A 100 -46.77 36.22 -58.69
N LEU A 101 -46.58 36.59 -57.42
CA LEU A 101 -45.66 37.67 -57.05
C LEU A 101 -44.20 37.23 -57.31
N PRO A 102 -43.35 38.10 -57.88
CA PRO A 102 -41.92 37.84 -57.99
C PRO A 102 -41.29 37.52 -56.62
N SER A 103 -40.30 36.62 -56.59
CA SER A 103 -39.65 36.17 -55.35
C SER A 103 -38.86 37.26 -54.63
N ASP A 104 -38.52 38.35 -55.32
CA ASP A 104 -37.85 39.55 -54.83
C ASP A 104 -38.80 40.73 -54.60
N PHE A 105 -40.11 40.57 -54.79
CA PHE A 105 -41.10 41.62 -54.59
C PHE A 105 -41.15 42.04 -53.11
N THR A 106 -41.12 43.36 -52.83
CA THR A 106 -41.15 43.90 -51.46
C THR A 106 -42.39 44.76 -51.24
N GLU A 107 -42.49 45.91 -51.88
CA GLU A 107 -43.66 46.79 -51.82
C GLU A 107 -43.78 47.61 -53.11
N GLN A 108 -45.02 47.81 -53.59
CA GLN A 108 -45.30 48.71 -54.71
C GLN A 108 -46.73 49.28 -54.66
N ASP A 109 -46.86 50.56 -55.04
CA ASP A 109 -48.12 51.29 -55.13
C ASP A 109 -48.63 51.32 -56.59
N TYR A 110 -49.89 50.95 -56.78
CA TYR A 110 -50.56 50.93 -58.08
C TYR A 110 -51.70 51.95 -58.09
N SER A 111 -51.67 52.88 -59.04
CA SER A 111 -52.74 53.87 -59.22
C SER A 111 -53.70 53.42 -60.33
N PHE A 112 -55.00 53.44 -60.05
CA PHE A 112 -56.06 53.12 -60.99
C PHE A 112 -56.97 54.34 -61.20
N LEU A 113 -57.41 54.53 -62.44
CA LEU A 113 -58.33 55.57 -62.88
C LEU A 113 -59.70 54.94 -63.17
N CYS A 114 -60.71 55.33 -62.42
CA CYS A 114 -62.08 54.84 -62.53
C CYS A 114 -62.89 55.80 -63.42
N ILE A 115 -62.94 55.53 -64.73
CA ILE A 115 -63.60 56.35 -65.74
C ILE A 115 -65.12 56.23 -65.62
N VAL A 116 -65.81 57.37 -65.61
CA VAL A 116 -67.27 57.47 -65.41
C VAL A 116 -67.96 57.78 -66.74
N ASN A 117 -68.87 56.92 -67.19
CA ASN A 117 -69.63 57.04 -68.45
C ASN A 117 -68.74 57.34 -69.67
N ASN A 118 -67.58 56.68 -69.76
CA ASN A 118 -66.58 56.88 -70.81
C ASN A 118 -66.04 58.33 -70.94
N ASP A 119 -66.16 59.15 -69.88
CA ASP A 119 -65.63 60.51 -69.84
C ASP A 119 -64.49 60.58 -68.81
N GLU A 120 -63.25 60.60 -69.30
CA GLU A 120 -62.05 60.63 -68.45
C GLU A 120 -61.98 61.88 -67.55
N ARG A 121 -62.60 62.98 -67.95
CA ARG A 121 -62.67 64.21 -67.12
C ARG A 121 -63.47 64.01 -65.85
N LYS A 122 -64.25 62.93 -65.76
CA LYS A 122 -65.10 62.58 -64.61
C LYS A 122 -64.51 61.44 -63.78
N ALA A 123 -63.29 61.02 -64.06
CA ALA A 123 -62.71 59.84 -63.44
C ALA A 123 -62.31 60.05 -61.96
N LEU A 124 -62.43 58.98 -61.17
CA LEU A 124 -61.97 58.92 -59.78
C LEU A 124 -60.61 58.19 -59.71
N ASN A 125 -59.79 58.47 -58.70
CA ASN A 125 -58.53 57.73 -58.49
C ASN A 125 -58.70 56.68 -57.39
N LEU A 126 -58.19 55.48 -57.63
CA LEU A 126 -58.10 54.39 -56.66
C LEU A 126 -56.63 53.99 -56.51
N SER A 127 -56.08 54.08 -55.30
CA SER A 127 -54.72 53.62 -55.00
C SER A 127 -54.75 52.22 -54.39
N VAL A 128 -53.99 51.28 -54.94
CA VAL A 128 -53.81 49.93 -54.41
C VAL A 128 -52.34 49.69 -54.09
N LYS A 129 -52.02 49.63 -52.80
CA LYS A 129 -50.68 49.34 -52.26
C LYS A 129 -50.53 47.83 -52.04
N VAL A 130 -49.49 47.21 -52.60
CA VAL A 130 -49.21 45.77 -52.45
C VAL A 130 -47.88 45.58 -51.72
N LYS A 131 -47.86 44.79 -50.64
CA LYS A 131 -46.66 44.47 -49.85
C LYS A 131 -46.45 42.96 -49.72
N THR A 132 -45.21 42.50 -49.64
CA THR A 132 -44.92 41.17 -49.09
C THR A 132 -45.09 41.13 -47.58
N GLY A 133 -45.45 39.94 -47.09
CA GLY A 133 -45.55 39.63 -45.67
C GLY A 133 -44.19 39.70 -44.97
N PRO A 134 -44.15 39.43 -43.66
CA PRO A 134 -42.90 39.36 -42.93
C PRO A 134 -42.05 38.18 -43.46
N LYS A 135 -40.73 38.32 -43.41
CA LYS A 135 -39.77 37.31 -43.88
C LYS A 135 -38.70 37.05 -42.81
N PRO A 136 -38.88 36.07 -41.93
CA PRO A 136 -37.88 35.69 -40.92
C PRO A 136 -36.63 35.07 -41.57
N VAL A 137 -35.45 35.49 -41.13
CA VAL A 137 -34.14 34.93 -41.52
C VAL A 137 -33.29 34.71 -40.28
N LEU A 138 -32.79 33.49 -40.08
CA LEU A 138 -31.83 33.16 -39.02
C LEU A 138 -30.42 33.58 -39.45
N LEU A 139 -29.65 34.15 -38.53
CA LEU A 139 -28.25 34.51 -38.78
C LEU A 139 -27.27 33.36 -38.48
N SER A 140 -27.75 32.24 -37.94
CA SER A 140 -26.96 31.03 -37.67
C SER A 140 -27.80 29.78 -37.89
N GLU A 141 -27.24 28.77 -38.56
CA GLU A 141 -27.94 27.53 -38.91
C GLU A 141 -28.03 26.53 -37.73
N LYS A 142 -27.21 26.70 -36.67
CA LYS A 142 -27.20 25.87 -35.46
C LYS A 142 -26.62 26.62 -34.26
N ILE A 143 -26.90 26.14 -33.06
CA ILE A 143 -26.34 26.67 -31.81
C ILE A 143 -25.38 25.64 -31.19
N ASN A 144 -24.13 26.03 -30.94
CA ASN A 144 -23.13 25.14 -30.34
C ASN A 144 -22.85 25.55 -28.88
N PHE A 145 -23.16 24.65 -27.94
CA PHE A 145 -22.91 24.85 -26.51
C PHE A 145 -21.53 24.33 -26.07
N GLY A 146 -20.95 23.33 -26.74
CA GLY A 146 -19.66 22.72 -26.38
C GLY A 146 -19.78 21.61 -25.33
N GLU A 147 -18.68 21.34 -24.61
CA GLU A 147 -18.64 20.47 -23.43
C GLU A 147 -19.15 21.23 -22.20
N ILE A 148 -20.01 20.58 -21.42
CA ILE A 148 -20.72 21.21 -20.31
C ILE A 148 -20.60 20.27 -19.11
N THR A 149 -19.95 20.75 -18.04
CA THR A 149 -19.80 19.99 -16.80
C THR A 149 -21.15 19.84 -16.09
N GLU A 150 -21.24 18.84 -15.21
CA GLU A 150 -22.35 18.73 -14.26
C GLU A 150 -22.50 20.05 -13.47
N ASP A 151 -23.75 20.42 -13.18
CA ASP A 151 -24.18 21.65 -12.50
C ASP A 151 -23.89 23.01 -13.17
N ALA A 152 -23.36 23.02 -14.39
CA ALA A 152 -23.12 24.24 -15.17
C ALA A 152 -24.36 24.77 -15.93
N VAL A 153 -24.48 26.10 -15.96
CA VAL A 153 -25.49 26.82 -16.77
C VAL A 153 -24.80 27.63 -17.85
N VAL A 154 -24.97 27.24 -19.11
CA VAL A 154 -24.29 27.86 -20.26
C VAL A 154 -25.29 28.59 -21.14
N GLN A 155 -25.05 29.89 -21.37
CA GLN A 155 -25.90 30.72 -22.24
C GLN A 155 -25.29 30.92 -23.63
N ARG A 156 -26.14 30.90 -24.67
CA ARG A 156 -25.82 31.22 -26.06
C ARG A 156 -26.86 32.18 -26.66
N LYS A 157 -26.55 32.74 -27.82
CA LYS A 157 -27.39 33.72 -28.52
C LYS A 157 -28.03 33.08 -29.75
N LEU A 158 -29.33 33.29 -29.91
CA LEU A 158 -30.11 32.97 -31.10
C LEU A 158 -30.50 34.30 -31.77
N GLU A 159 -30.14 34.49 -33.04
CA GLU A 159 -30.36 35.76 -33.75
C GLU A 159 -31.29 35.59 -34.95
N LEU A 160 -32.34 36.43 -34.99
CA LEU A 160 -33.39 36.41 -35.99
C LEU A 160 -33.61 37.82 -36.55
N GLN A 161 -33.62 37.95 -37.87
CA GLN A 161 -33.91 39.19 -38.58
C GLN A 161 -35.22 39.09 -39.38
N ASN A 162 -35.97 40.20 -39.46
CA ASN A 162 -37.11 40.30 -40.38
C ASN A 162 -36.71 41.08 -41.65
N GLN A 163 -36.64 40.41 -42.79
CA GLN A 163 -36.32 41.02 -44.09
C GLN A 163 -37.57 41.29 -44.95
N GLY A 164 -38.78 41.14 -44.40
CA GLY A 164 -40.04 41.37 -45.11
C GLY A 164 -40.49 42.83 -45.09
N ALA A 165 -41.53 43.17 -45.86
CA ALA A 165 -42.02 44.54 -46.01
C ALA A 165 -43.02 44.99 -44.91
N VAL A 166 -43.28 44.12 -43.92
CA VAL A 166 -44.11 44.43 -42.74
C VAL A 166 -43.50 43.84 -41.47
N PRO A 167 -43.82 44.38 -40.27
CA PRO A 167 -43.28 43.85 -39.01
C PRO A 167 -43.62 42.37 -38.77
N LEU A 168 -42.67 41.60 -38.26
CA LEU A 168 -42.83 40.20 -37.87
C LEU A 168 -43.13 40.12 -36.37
N THR A 169 -44.03 39.24 -35.97
CA THR A 169 -44.37 39.02 -34.55
C THR A 169 -44.00 37.60 -34.15
N LEU A 170 -42.94 37.46 -33.34
CA LEU A 170 -42.51 36.20 -32.75
C LEU A 170 -43.35 35.92 -31.49
N LYS A 171 -44.12 34.84 -31.52
CA LYS A 171 -45.10 34.48 -30.48
C LYS A 171 -44.48 33.65 -29.35
N ALA A 172 -43.53 32.77 -29.67
CA ALA A 172 -42.82 31.97 -28.68
C ALA A 172 -41.54 31.38 -29.27
N VAL A 173 -40.59 31.06 -28.39
CA VAL A 173 -39.49 30.13 -28.69
C VAL A 173 -39.65 28.93 -27.77
N LYS A 174 -39.79 27.73 -28.33
CA LYS A 174 -40.01 26.50 -27.57
C LYS A 174 -38.82 25.54 -27.73
N PRO A 175 -38.21 25.06 -26.64
CA PRO A 175 -37.21 24.00 -26.72
C PRO A 175 -37.87 22.66 -27.07
N GLU A 176 -37.16 21.83 -27.81
CA GLU A 176 -37.53 20.43 -28.11
C GLU A 176 -36.31 19.53 -27.98
N GLY A 177 -36.51 18.30 -27.49
CA GLY A 177 -35.46 17.29 -27.36
C GLY A 177 -34.67 17.29 -26.04
N GLY A 178 -35.16 17.94 -24.97
CA GLY A 178 -34.65 17.76 -23.60
C GLY A 178 -35.02 18.89 -22.61
N ALA A 179 -35.13 18.56 -21.31
CA ALA A 179 -35.46 19.50 -20.23
C ALA A 179 -34.33 20.50 -19.88
N HIS A 180 -33.10 20.22 -20.34
CA HIS A 180 -31.91 21.04 -20.14
C HIS A 180 -31.89 22.30 -21.02
N LEU A 181 -32.68 22.37 -22.10
CA LEU A 181 -32.77 23.56 -22.94
C LEU A 181 -33.84 24.52 -22.45
N GLN A 182 -33.48 25.79 -22.30
CA GLN A 182 -34.40 26.85 -21.91
C GLN A 182 -34.18 28.12 -22.73
N VAL A 183 -35.21 28.94 -22.77
CA VAL A 183 -35.06 30.36 -23.13
C VAL A 183 -34.84 31.11 -21.82
N ALA A 184 -33.92 32.08 -21.79
CA ALA A 184 -33.62 32.79 -20.56
C ALA A 184 -34.89 33.41 -19.93
N LYS A 185 -34.97 33.36 -18.61
CA LYS A 185 -36.07 33.97 -17.86
C LYS A 185 -36.10 35.47 -18.18
N HIS A 186 -37.30 36.05 -18.30
CA HIS A 186 -37.60 37.47 -18.60
C HIS A 186 -37.70 37.89 -20.07
N ILE A 187 -37.76 36.95 -21.03
CA ILE A 187 -38.16 37.30 -22.40
C ILE A 187 -39.70 37.38 -22.49
N ASN A 188 -40.22 38.58 -22.73
CA ASN A 188 -41.66 38.83 -22.87
C ASN A 188 -42.09 38.64 -24.34
N PHE A 189 -42.90 37.62 -24.58
CA PHE A 189 -43.58 37.40 -25.86
C PHE A 189 -45.02 37.97 -25.85
N PRO A 190 -45.58 38.39 -26.99
CA PRO A 190 -44.99 38.37 -28.32
C PRO A 190 -43.98 39.50 -28.56
N ILE A 191 -42.92 39.22 -29.33
CA ILE A 191 -41.90 40.21 -29.72
C ILE A 191 -42.20 40.71 -31.13
N LYS A 192 -42.40 42.02 -31.27
CA LYS A 192 -42.59 42.66 -32.57
C LYS A 192 -41.26 43.14 -33.13
N ILE A 193 -40.87 42.58 -34.26
CA ILE A 193 -39.60 42.83 -34.97
C ILE A 193 -39.92 43.76 -36.14
N LYS A 194 -39.35 44.97 -36.17
CA LYS A 194 -39.58 45.89 -37.28
C LYS A 194 -38.87 45.40 -38.55
N ILE A 195 -39.13 46.08 -39.64
CA ILE A 195 -38.52 45.79 -40.95
C ILE A 195 -37.01 46.00 -40.83
N ASN A 196 -36.22 45.01 -41.26
CA ASN A 196 -34.76 44.93 -41.20
C ASN A 196 -34.14 44.89 -39.79
N ASP A 197 -34.93 44.93 -38.72
CA ASP A 197 -34.43 44.79 -37.35
C ASP A 197 -34.03 43.33 -37.08
N THR A 198 -32.94 43.17 -36.32
CA THR A 198 -32.48 41.90 -35.76
C THR A 198 -32.77 41.86 -34.28
N ILE A 199 -33.29 40.74 -33.79
CA ILE A 199 -33.42 40.45 -32.36
C ILE A 199 -32.45 39.34 -31.96
N THR A 200 -31.97 39.42 -30.72
CA THR A 200 -31.13 38.39 -30.09
C THR A 200 -31.89 37.80 -28.90
N ILE A 201 -32.05 36.49 -28.91
CA ILE A 201 -32.73 35.73 -27.86
C ILE A 201 -31.67 34.89 -27.12
N PRO A 202 -31.43 35.13 -25.83
CA PRO A 202 -30.56 34.29 -25.03
C PRO A 202 -31.24 32.94 -24.76
N VAL A 203 -30.56 31.86 -25.16
CA VAL A 203 -30.95 30.48 -24.87
C VAL A 203 -29.94 29.85 -23.93
N ILE A 204 -30.40 28.95 -23.08
CA ILE A 204 -29.65 28.39 -21.96
C ILE A 204 -29.64 26.86 -22.08
N TRP A 205 -28.48 26.28 -21.77
CA TRP A 205 -28.32 24.90 -21.39
C TRP A 205 -28.08 24.83 -19.88
N ASP A 206 -28.96 24.16 -19.15
CA ASP A 206 -28.85 23.95 -17.70
C ASP A 206 -28.67 22.45 -17.43
N SER A 207 -27.44 22.04 -17.10
CA SER A 207 -27.14 20.62 -16.86
C SER A 207 -27.77 20.09 -15.56
N ASN A 208 -28.19 20.96 -14.62
CA ASN A 208 -28.89 20.56 -13.40
C ASN A 208 -30.25 19.89 -13.66
N LEU A 209 -30.81 20.06 -14.86
CA LEU A 209 -32.17 19.62 -15.20
C LEU A 209 -32.22 18.33 -16.01
N TYR A 210 -31.06 17.74 -16.35
CA TYR A 210 -30.99 16.47 -17.08
C TYR A 210 -29.62 15.80 -16.94
N ASN A 211 -29.56 14.72 -16.16
CA ASN A 211 -28.36 13.91 -16.00
C ASN A 211 -28.27 12.86 -17.10
N SER A 212 -27.21 12.94 -17.91
CA SER A 212 -26.72 11.89 -18.82
C SER A 212 -27.57 11.55 -20.07
N ALA A 213 -27.17 12.08 -21.23
CA ALA A 213 -27.04 11.36 -22.51
C ALA A 213 -26.67 12.35 -23.64
N ALA A 214 -25.94 11.84 -24.64
CA ALA A 214 -25.54 12.59 -25.83
C ALA A 214 -26.73 13.25 -26.55
N VAL A 215 -26.49 14.44 -27.08
CA VAL A 215 -27.48 15.24 -27.80
C VAL A 215 -27.89 14.51 -29.08
N SER A 216 -29.20 14.22 -29.20
CA SER A 216 -29.74 13.62 -30.42
C SER A 216 -29.83 14.66 -31.54
N ASP A 217 -29.83 14.22 -32.80
CA ASP A 217 -30.02 15.08 -33.98
C ASP A 217 -31.37 15.83 -34.00
N LYS A 218 -32.27 15.53 -33.05
CA LYS A 218 -33.61 16.13 -32.90
C LYS A 218 -33.70 17.17 -31.77
N THR A 219 -32.58 17.58 -31.16
CA THR A 219 -32.58 18.53 -30.04
C THR A 219 -32.32 19.96 -30.52
N GLY A 220 -33.10 20.95 -30.06
CA GLY A 220 -33.06 22.33 -30.59
C GLY A 220 -34.22 23.24 -30.15
N PHE A 221 -34.49 24.31 -30.91
CA PHE A 221 -35.57 25.28 -30.62
C PHE A 221 -36.50 25.53 -31.82
N HIS A 222 -37.80 25.60 -31.55
CA HIS A 222 -38.83 26.05 -32.49
C HIS A 222 -39.19 27.52 -32.27
N LEU A 223 -39.09 28.33 -33.33
CA LEU A 223 -39.57 29.71 -33.37
C LEU A 223 -40.97 29.74 -33.97
N ILE A 224 -41.94 30.18 -33.17
CA ILE A 224 -43.36 30.19 -33.52
C ILE A 224 -43.80 31.64 -33.71
N PHE A 225 -44.46 31.92 -34.84
CA PHE A 225 -44.85 33.27 -35.23
C PHE A 225 -46.37 33.47 -35.19
N GLU A 226 -46.81 34.72 -35.01
CA GLU A 226 -48.24 35.08 -35.05
C GLU A 226 -48.70 35.40 -36.48
N ASN A 227 -47.85 36.06 -37.27
CA ASN A 227 -48.16 36.56 -38.61
C ASN A 227 -47.21 36.00 -39.70
N TYR A 228 -46.63 34.83 -39.46
CA TYR A 228 -45.87 34.04 -40.42
C TYR A 228 -46.30 32.57 -40.31
N LYS A 229 -46.49 31.90 -41.45
CA LYS A 229 -47.24 30.64 -41.52
C LYS A 229 -46.46 29.42 -41.02
N GLU A 230 -45.13 29.46 -41.06
CA GLU A 230 -44.26 28.31 -40.78
C GLU A 230 -43.45 28.52 -39.50
N ASP A 231 -43.31 27.45 -38.71
CA ASP A 231 -42.38 27.42 -37.58
C ASP A 231 -40.96 27.19 -38.10
N ILE A 232 -39.97 27.88 -37.53
CA ILE A 232 -38.55 27.69 -37.88
C ILE A 232 -37.87 26.84 -36.82
N TRP A 233 -37.18 25.78 -37.24
CA TRP A 233 -36.37 24.91 -36.39
C TRP A 233 -34.90 25.31 -36.41
N ILE A 234 -34.26 25.37 -35.23
CA ILE A 234 -32.81 25.53 -35.09
C ILE A 234 -32.21 24.40 -34.22
N PRO A 235 -31.33 23.55 -34.78
CA PRO A 235 -30.72 22.46 -34.03
C PRO A 235 -29.61 22.96 -33.08
N VAL A 236 -29.35 22.20 -32.01
CA VAL A 236 -28.25 22.44 -31.06
C VAL A 236 -27.20 21.33 -31.12
N LYS A 237 -25.96 21.65 -30.71
CA LYS A 237 -24.88 20.68 -30.47
C LYS A 237 -24.26 20.93 -29.09
N GLY A 238 -24.07 19.89 -28.29
CA GLY A 238 -23.40 19.93 -26.97
C GLY A 238 -23.13 18.53 -26.44
N GLN A 239 -22.34 18.39 -25.37
CA GLN A 239 -22.13 17.13 -24.65
C GLN A 239 -22.00 17.42 -23.14
N GLY A 240 -22.77 16.71 -22.33
CA GLY A 240 -22.56 16.70 -20.87
C GLY A 240 -21.37 15.81 -20.52
N VAL A 241 -20.51 16.26 -19.62
CA VAL A 241 -19.33 15.52 -19.15
C VAL A 241 -19.30 15.49 -17.61
N ARG A 242 -18.96 14.35 -17.02
CA ARG A 242 -18.99 14.13 -15.56
C ARG A 242 -17.57 14.00 -14.98
N MET A 243 -17.36 14.58 -13.80
CA MET A 243 -16.19 14.31 -12.97
C MET A 243 -16.61 13.35 -11.85
N GLU A 244 -15.94 12.22 -11.71
CA GLU A 244 -16.24 11.25 -10.64
C GLU A 244 -14.98 10.53 -10.21
N LEU A 245 -14.65 10.63 -8.92
CA LEU A 245 -13.58 9.88 -8.29
C LEU A 245 -14.17 8.78 -7.42
N THR A 246 -13.53 7.62 -7.42
CA THR A 246 -13.88 6.52 -6.51
C THR A 246 -12.62 5.93 -5.89
N ALA A 247 -12.75 5.39 -4.69
CA ALA A 247 -11.74 4.55 -4.08
C ALA A 247 -12.21 3.09 -4.05
N ASP A 248 -11.26 2.17 -4.15
CA ASP A 248 -11.48 0.74 -3.94
C ASP A 248 -12.01 0.43 -2.51
N ARG A 249 -11.63 1.25 -1.53
CA ARG A 249 -12.15 1.26 -0.16
C ARG A 249 -13.11 2.43 0.05
N LYS A 250 -14.38 2.14 0.33
CA LYS A 250 -15.40 3.15 0.67
C LYS A 250 -15.33 3.60 2.12
N GLU A 251 -14.87 2.72 3.00
CA GLU A 251 -14.59 2.96 4.41
C GLU A 251 -13.46 2.03 4.85
N ILE A 252 -12.74 2.43 5.89
CA ILE A 252 -11.73 1.62 6.57
C ILE A 252 -12.20 1.42 7.99
N ASP A 253 -12.37 0.17 8.41
CA ASP A 253 -12.74 -0.19 9.77
C ASP A 253 -11.65 -1.08 10.38
N ILE A 254 -11.09 -0.65 11.51
CA ILE A 254 -10.09 -1.39 12.27
C ILE A 254 -10.70 -1.71 13.64
N ASP A 255 -11.29 -2.89 13.74
CA ASP A 255 -11.83 -3.42 14.99
C ASP A 255 -11.31 -4.85 15.19
N PRO A 256 -10.55 -5.10 16.26
CA PRO A 256 -10.06 -4.14 17.27
C PRO A 256 -8.79 -3.40 16.83
N CYS A 257 -8.59 -2.20 17.36
CA CYS A 257 -7.43 -1.34 17.11
C CYS A 257 -6.58 -1.18 18.38
N LEU A 258 -5.41 -1.81 18.43
CA LEU A 258 -4.52 -1.75 19.59
C LEU A 258 -3.94 -0.35 19.77
N SER A 259 -4.05 0.19 20.97
CA SER A 259 -3.58 1.53 21.32
C SER A 259 -2.07 1.76 21.04
N LYS A 260 -1.26 0.69 21.07
CA LYS A 260 0.20 0.71 20.89
C LYS A 260 0.69 0.39 19.48
N GLN A 261 -0.17 -0.11 18.59
CA GLN A 261 0.22 -0.61 17.27
C GLN A 261 -0.17 0.38 16.17
N ASN A 262 0.68 0.54 15.16
CA ASN A 262 0.30 1.27 13.95
C ASN A 262 -0.30 0.32 12.90
N TYR A 263 -1.24 0.82 12.13
CA TYR A 263 -1.91 0.09 11.07
C TYR A 263 -1.72 0.82 9.75
N THR A 264 -1.56 0.08 8.65
CA THR A 264 -1.41 0.68 7.32
C THR A 264 -2.40 0.06 6.35
N GLU A 265 -3.12 0.90 5.62
CA GLU A 265 -4.03 0.48 4.56
C GLU A 265 -3.60 1.08 3.21
N ASP A 266 -3.56 0.24 2.19
CA ASP A 266 -3.37 0.65 0.80
C ASP A 266 -4.71 1.10 0.22
N ILE A 267 -4.75 2.28 -0.38
CA ILE A 267 -5.95 2.85 -1.00
C ILE A 267 -5.65 3.19 -2.45
N VAL A 268 -6.53 2.78 -3.37
CA VAL A 268 -6.43 3.07 -4.80
C VAL A 268 -7.58 3.98 -5.21
N VAL A 269 -7.22 5.18 -5.66
CA VAL A 269 -8.17 6.16 -6.21
C VAL A 269 -8.16 6.08 -7.73
N THR A 270 -9.35 6.05 -8.30
CA THR A 270 -9.58 5.98 -9.75
C THR A 270 -10.56 7.06 -10.19
N ASN A 271 -10.41 7.52 -11.42
CA ASN A 271 -11.35 8.43 -12.06
C ASN A 271 -12.32 7.62 -12.94
N THR A 272 -13.59 7.60 -12.55
CA THR A 272 -14.67 6.92 -13.28
C THR A 272 -15.50 7.89 -14.11
N GLY A 273 -15.15 9.18 -14.11
CA GLY A 273 -15.78 10.21 -14.93
C GLY A 273 -15.30 10.23 -16.38
N ASP A 274 -15.78 11.22 -17.12
CA ASP A 274 -15.51 11.44 -18.55
C ASP A 274 -14.34 12.41 -18.79
N LEU A 275 -13.97 13.20 -17.77
CA LEU A 275 -12.89 14.19 -17.82
C LEU A 275 -11.68 13.75 -17.03
N ASP A 276 -10.48 14.05 -17.52
CA ASP A 276 -9.25 13.91 -16.74
C ASP A 276 -9.31 14.87 -15.53
N VAL A 277 -8.94 14.38 -14.34
CA VAL A 277 -9.07 15.12 -13.09
C VAL A 277 -7.68 15.41 -12.51
N GLU A 278 -7.38 16.68 -12.26
CA GLU A 278 -6.18 17.09 -11.54
C GLU A 278 -6.40 17.00 -10.02
N ILE A 279 -5.64 16.13 -9.36
CA ILE A 279 -5.60 15.98 -7.91
C ILE A 279 -4.59 16.98 -7.34
N SER A 280 -5.06 17.82 -6.42
CA SER A 280 -4.28 18.90 -5.79
C SER A 280 -3.70 18.49 -4.43
N GLY A 281 -4.26 17.46 -3.78
CA GLY A 281 -3.76 16.92 -2.53
C GLY A 281 -4.63 15.79 -1.96
N ILE A 282 -4.05 15.05 -1.01
CA ILE A 282 -4.73 14.04 -0.19
C ILE A 282 -4.39 14.34 1.26
N GLU A 283 -5.40 14.63 2.09
CA GLU A 283 -5.22 15.09 3.48
C GLU A 283 -6.16 14.33 4.43
N THR A 284 -6.02 14.57 5.74
CA THR A 284 -6.85 13.97 6.78
C THR A 284 -7.22 14.99 7.85
N ASP A 285 -8.36 14.80 8.50
CA ASP A 285 -8.83 15.64 9.63
C ASP A 285 -8.34 15.16 11.01
N ALA A 286 -7.57 14.06 11.06
CA ALA A 286 -7.16 13.42 12.29
C ALA A 286 -5.63 13.27 12.38
N ASP A 287 -5.02 13.82 13.44
CA ASP A 287 -3.56 13.75 13.68
C ASP A 287 -3.04 12.31 13.85
N TRP A 288 -3.92 11.39 14.24
CA TRP A 288 -3.63 9.98 14.36
C TRP A 288 -3.68 9.23 13.03
N ILE A 289 -3.95 9.91 11.91
CA ILE A 289 -3.89 9.37 10.55
C ILE A 289 -2.77 10.10 9.80
N GLN A 290 -1.98 9.39 9.01
CA GLN A 290 -0.94 9.98 8.16
C GLN A 290 -1.02 9.40 6.75
N ILE A 291 -1.02 10.28 5.75
CA ILE A 291 -0.94 9.87 4.34
C ILE A 291 0.52 9.73 3.93
N ILE A 292 0.89 8.56 3.42
CA ILE A 292 2.19 8.27 2.82
C ILE A 292 1.98 8.16 1.31
N GLN A 293 2.51 9.11 0.56
CA GLN A 293 2.32 9.23 -0.88
C GLN A 293 3.59 9.72 -1.59
N GLU A 294 3.77 9.33 -2.85
CA GLU A 294 4.94 9.72 -3.65
C GLU A 294 4.77 11.09 -4.31
N HIS A 295 3.55 11.41 -4.76
CA HIS A 295 3.21 12.64 -5.45
C HIS A 295 2.19 13.46 -4.68
N LYS A 296 2.44 14.77 -4.58
CA LYS A 296 1.51 15.73 -3.97
C LYS A 296 0.40 16.16 -4.94
N THR A 297 0.70 16.19 -6.24
CA THR A 297 -0.18 16.64 -7.32
C THR A 297 -0.01 15.77 -8.56
N PHE A 298 -1.11 15.32 -9.16
CA PHE A 298 -1.10 14.44 -10.35
C PHE A 298 -2.46 14.46 -11.07
N THR A 299 -2.51 13.95 -12.30
CA THR A 299 -3.74 13.87 -13.10
C THR A 299 -4.22 12.43 -13.20
N LEU A 300 -5.48 12.17 -12.86
CA LEU A 300 -6.16 10.90 -13.08
C LEU A 300 -6.94 10.95 -14.40
N LEU A 301 -6.57 10.10 -15.35
CA LEU A 301 -7.20 10.03 -16.66
C LEU A 301 -8.61 9.45 -16.58
N SER A 302 -9.52 9.99 -17.40
CA SER A 302 -10.84 9.37 -17.59
C SER A 302 -10.72 8.02 -18.27
N SER A 303 -11.75 7.19 -18.13
CA SER A 303 -11.79 5.85 -18.74
C SER A 303 -11.59 5.88 -20.28
N ASP A 304 -12.11 6.90 -20.95
CA ASP A 304 -11.95 7.12 -22.40
C ASP A 304 -10.57 7.67 -22.80
N SER A 305 -9.91 8.44 -21.91
CA SER A 305 -8.56 8.97 -22.10
C SER A 305 -7.47 7.94 -21.81
N ALA A 306 -7.68 7.07 -20.83
CA ALA A 306 -6.73 6.06 -20.39
C ALA A 306 -6.31 5.08 -21.51
N ALA A 307 -7.20 4.82 -22.47
CA ALA A 307 -6.91 3.98 -23.64
C ALA A 307 -6.05 4.68 -24.71
N LYS A 308 -5.88 6.00 -24.65
CA LYS A 308 -5.26 6.83 -25.72
C LYS A 308 -3.94 7.47 -25.32
N TYR A 309 -3.69 7.71 -24.04
CA TYR A 309 -2.47 8.37 -23.55
C TYR A 309 -1.93 7.67 -22.29
N ILE A 310 -0.69 7.21 -22.34
CA ILE A 310 0.16 7.00 -21.14
C ILE A 310 1.49 7.68 -21.46
N SER A 311 1.69 8.89 -20.94
CA SER A 311 2.91 9.65 -21.23
C SER A 311 3.33 10.57 -20.08
N GLY A 312 3.61 10.00 -18.89
CA GLY A 312 4.32 10.73 -17.82
C GLY A 312 4.13 10.12 -16.43
N PRO A 313 5.03 10.41 -15.46
CA PRO A 313 4.96 9.89 -14.09
C PRO A 313 3.80 10.46 -13.27
N THR A 314 3.23 11.60 -13.66
CA THR A 314 2.14 12.29 -12.94
C THR A 314 0.81 12.25 -13.68
N ILE A 315 0.69 11.43 -14.73
CA ILE A 315 -0.55 11.22 -15.50
C ILE A 315 -0.88 9.73 -15.43
N LEU A 316 -1.91 9.38 -14.69
CA LEU A 316 -2.12 8.01 -14.22
C LEU A 316 -3.56 7.55 -14.49
N GLY A 317 -3.75 6.26 -14.76
CA GLY A 317 -5.10 5.67 -14.82
C GLY A 317 -5.70 5.39 -13.44
N ALA A 318 -4.85 5.18 -12.44
CA ALA A 318 -5.19 4.99 -11.04
C ALA A 318 -4.02 5.46 -10.17
N TYR A 319 -4.28 5.92 -8.96
CA TYR A 319 -3.24 6.30 -8.01
C TYR A 319 -3.37 5.54 -6.70
N LYS A 320 -2.28 4.93 -6.26
CA LYS A 320 -2.19 4.17 -5.02
C LYS A 320 -1.42 4.98 -3.97
N PHE A 321 -1.96 5.11 -2.77
CA PHE A 321 -1.27 5.69 -1.61
C PHE A 321 -1.54 4.85 -0.35
N LYS A 322 -0.79 5.12 0.74
CA LYS A 322 -0.93 4.43 2.02
C LYS A 322 -1.49 5.36 3.10
N ALA A 323 -2.47 4.88 3.87
CA ALA A 323 -2.93 5.51 5.10
C ALA A 323 -2.31 4.81 6.32
N LEU A 324 -1.48 5.51 7.07
CA LEU A 324 -0.87 5.07 8.33
C LEU A 324 -1.70 5.57 9.52
N VAL A 325 -2.42 4.66 10.16
CA VAL A 325 -3.21 4.88 11.37
C VAL A 325 -2.33 4.63 12.60
N ARG A 326 -2.30 5.60 13.52
CA ARG A 326 -1.43 5.69 14.70
C ARG A 326 -2.24 5.94 15.98
N PRO A 327 -2.92 4.92 16.52
CA PRO A 327 -3.75 5.02 17.73
C PRO A 327 -3.02 5.65 18.92
N HIS A 328 -1.71 5.42 19.05
CA HIS A 328 -0.89 6.01 20.12
C HIS A 328 -0.80 7.55 20.07
N LYS A 329 -1.21 8.19 18.96
CA LYS A 329 -1.32 9.65 18.82
C LYS A 329 -2.68 10.21 19.22
N LEU A 330 -3.64 9.35 19.56
CA LEU A 330 -4.95 9.80 20.04
C LEU A 330 -4.80 10.62 21.34
N PRO A 331 -5.60 11.69 21.50
CA PRO A 331 -5.61 12.47 22.74
C PRO A 331 -5.95 11.56 23.93
N ASN A 332 -5.19 11.64 25.02
CA ASN A 332 -5.47 10.94 26.29
C ASN A 332 -5.58 9.40 26.22
N LYS A 333 -5.04 8.73 25.19
CA LYS A 333 -5.13 7.26 25.03
C LYS A 333 -6.58 6.74 25.05
N SER A 334 -7.51 7.47 24.44
CA SER A 334 -8.94 7.13 24.41
C SER A 334 -9.20 5.70 23.94
N GLU A 335 -9.92 4.93 24.76
CA GLU A 335 -10.49 3.63 24.38
C GLU A 335 -11.82 3.78 23.65
N GLY A 336 -12.21 2.75 22.91
CA GLY A 336 -13.45 2.65 22.15
C GLY A 336 -13.37 3.28 20.76
N TRP A 337 -14.53 3.42 20.13
CA TRP A 337 -14.66 3.90 18.76
C TRP A 337 -14.14 5.33 18.57
N GLN A 338 -13.25 5.50 17.60
CA GLN A 338 -12.77 6.79 17.08
C GLN A 338 -13.04 6.86 15.58
N GLU A 339 -13.26 8.07 15.08
CA GLU A 339 -13.55 8.31 13.67
C GLU A 339 -12.63 9.41 13.13
N GLY A 340 -12.20 9.25 11.89
CA GLY A 340 -11.46 10.24 11.11
C GLY A 340 -11.77 10.06 9.63
N LYS A 341 -11.26 10.95 8.79
CA LYS A 341 -11.53 10.94 7.35
C LYS A 341 -10.26 11.25 6.57
N ILE A 342 -10.21 10.68 5.37
CA ILE A 342 -9.27 11.07 4.32
C ILE A 342 -10.04 11.83 3.25
N PHE A 343 -9.49 12.94 2.81
CA PHE A 343 -10.05 13.81 1.79
C PHE A 343 -9.13 13.82 0.57
N VAL A 344 -9.71 13.60 -0.61
CA VAL A 344 -9.01 13.78 -1.90
C VAL A 344 -9.52 15.06 -2.55
N TYR A 345 -8.61 16.00 -2.80
CA TYR A 345 -8.91 17.31 -3.35
C TYR A 345 -8.56 17.38 -4.83
N THR A 346 -9.44 18.02 -5.61
CA THR A 346 -9.18 18.36 -7.01
C THR A 346 -8.77 19.82 -7.14
N ALA A 347 -8.14 20.19 -8.25
CA ALA A 347 -7.79 21.59 -8.52
C ALA A 347 -9.07 22.44 -8.73
N GLY A 348 -9.37 23.33 -7.78
CA GLY A 348 -10.44 24.33 -7.92
C GLY A 348 -11.81 23.96 -7.33
N GLN A 349 -11.94 22.85 -6.60
CA GLN A 349 -13.16 22.47 -5.84
C GLN A 349 -12.84 22.15 -4.36
N GLU A 350 -13.87 22.08 -3.51
CA GLU A 350 -13.77 21.41 -2.20
C GLU A 350 -13.53 19.89 -2.39
N SER A 351 -13.24 19.15 -1.31
CA SER A 351 -12.95 17.71 -1.39
C SER A 351 -14.00 16.95 -2.20
N VAL A 352 -13.56 16.17 -3.19
CA VAL A 352 -14.46 15.46 -4.13
C VAL A 352 -14.67 14.00 -3.74
N LEU A 353 -13.79 13.45 -2.90
CA LEU A 353 -13.92 12.10 -2.35
C LEU A 353 -13.54 12.10 -0.87
N GLU A 354 -14.44 11.58 -0.03
CA GLU A 354 -14.22 11.33 1.39
C GLU A 354 -14.14 9.82 1.64
N ILE A 355 -13.15 9.39 2.41
CA ILE A 355 -12.99 8.00 2.84
C ILE A 355 -12.97 7.98 4.37
N PRO A 356 -14.07 7.55 5.03
CA PRO A 356 -14.13 7.42 6.48
C PRO A 356 -13.18 6.33 7.00
N ILE A 357 -12.54 6.60 8.13
CA ILE A 357 -11.74 5.66 8.90
C ILE A 357 -12.34 5.55 10.29
N ARG A 358 -12.70 4.33 10.70
CA ARG A 358 -13.20 4.01 12.03
C ARG A 358 -12.25 3.03 12.69
N ILE A 359 -11.91 3.29 13.96
CA ILE A 359 -11.08 2.40 14.75
C ILE A 359 -11.71 2.15 16.12
N ASN A 360 -11.75 0.91 16.59
CA ASN A 360 -12.20 0.58 17.95
C ASN A 360 -10.99 0.36 18.86
N VAL A 361 -10.59 1.40 19.61
CA VAL A 361 -9.33 1.37 20.35
C VAL A 361 -9.45 0.53 21.61
N VAL A 362 -8.59 -0.47 21.74
CA VAL A 362 -8.51 -1.36 22.91
C VAL A 362 -7.15 -1.25 23.59
N GLN A 363 -7.15 -1.16 24.93
CA GLN A 363 -5.92 -1.26 25.70
C GLN A 363 -5.60 -2.73 25.96
N PRO A 364 -4.36 -3.17 25.70
CA PRO A 364 -3.94 -4.52 26.03
C PRO A 364 -3.81 -4.69 27.55
N THR A 365 -4.14 -5.89 28.03
CA THR A 365 -3.93 -6.32 29.42
C THR A 365 -2.51 -6.83 29.59
N ASP A 366 -1.80 -6.46 30.66
CA ASP A 366 -0.43 -6.93 30.85
C ASP A 366 -0.38 -8.46 31.03
N CYS A 367 0.40 -9.14 30.18
CA CYS A 367 0.62 -10.57 30.25
C CYS A 367 1.54 -10.88 31.42
N GLN A 368 1.03 -11.68 32.34
CA GLN A 368 1.78 -12.07 33.52
C GLN A 368 2.64 -13.31 33.26
N ASP A 369 2.29 -14.12 32.26
CA ASP A 369 2.99 -15.37 31.93
C ASP A 369 4.16 -15.15 30.98
N TYR A 370 5.09 -16.10 30.95
CA TYR A 370 6.24 -16.09 30.07
C TYR A 370 5.91 -16.84 28.78
N ILE A 371 6.20 -16.24 27.64
CA ILE A 371 6.26 -16.97 26.36
C ILE A 371 7.65 -17.58 26.16
N GLY A 372 7.74 -18.72 25.49
CA GLY A 372 9.00 -19.29 25.02
C GLY A 372 9.33 -18.79 23.61
N ILE A 373 10.52 -18.25 23.39
CA ILE A 373 10.97 -17.80 22.07
C ILE A 373 12.24 -18.57 21.71
N ASP A 374 12.13 -19.48 20.74
CA ASP A 374 13.28 -19.98 20.01
C ASP A 374 13.65 -18.98 18.93
N PHE A 375 14.61 -18.08 19.23
CA PHE A 375 15.09 -17.09 18.27
C PHE A 375 16.18 -17.70 17.40
N GLY A 376 15.85 -18.59 16.46
CA GLY A 376 16.86 -19.31 15.67
C GLY A 376 17.52 -18.48 14.56
N THR A 377 18.66 -18.97 14.04
CA THR A 377 19.43 -18.29 12.98
C THR A 377 18.65 -18.18 11.67
N THR A 378 17.94 -19.24 11.30
CA THR A 378 17.20 -19.33 10.02
C THR A 378 15.70 -19.11 10.23
N ASN A 379 15.14 -19.76 11.25
CA ASN A 379 13.74 -19.67 11.62
C ASN A 379 13.64 -19.48 13.13
N SER A 380 12.61 -18.77 13.55
CA SER A 380 12.20 -18.63 14.94
C SER A 380 10.87 -19.34 15.18
N VAL A 381 10.66 -19.76 16.43
CA VAL A 381 9.42 -20.37 16.90
C VAL A 381 9.02 -19.73 18.22
N ILE A 382 7.72 -19.56 18.41
CA ILE A 382 7.15 -19.02 19.63
C ILE A 382 6.25 -20.08 20.24
N ALA A 383 6.32 -20.17 21.55
CA ALA A 383 5.56 -21.08 22.36
C ALA A 383 4.85 -20.35 23.47
N ILE A 384 3.59 -20.70 23.70
CA ILE A 384 2.77 -20.18 24.80
C ILE A 384 2.39 -21.37 25.70
N TYR A 385 2.49 -21.22 27.02
CA TYR A 385 2.03 -22.22 27.96
C TYR A 385 0.55 -21.95 28.33
N ASP A 386 -0.36 -22.88 28.04
CA ASP A 386 -1.78 -22.77 28.43
C ASP A 386 -2.04 -23.49 29.75
N ASN A 387 -2.58 -22.77 30.73
CA ASN A 387 -2.90 -23.28 32.07
C ASN A 387 -4.25 -24.00 32.16
N ASN A 388 -5.10 -23.89 31.14
CA ASN A 388 -6.49 -24.38 31.24
C ASN A 388 -6.64 -25.90 31.06
N ASP A 389 -5.62 -26.60 30.55
CA ASP A 389 -5.76 -28.01 30.16
C ASP A 389 -4.73 -28.97 30.76
N ASP A 390 -3.92 -28.53 31.76
CA ASP A 390 -2.83 -29.30 32.43
C ASP A 390 -1.89 -30.06 31.46
N ASN A 391 -1.99 -29.74 30.17
CA ASN A 391 -1.28 -30.26 29.03
C ASN A 391 -0.50 -29.09 28.45
N THR A 392 0.77 -29.33 28.16
CA THR A 392 1.74 -28.44 27.52
C THR A 392 1.34 -28.07 26.08
N TYR A 393 0.14 -27.48 25.91
CA TYR A 393 -0.37 -27.06 24.61
C TYR A 393 0.35 -25.79 24.20
N VAL A 394 1.43 -25.99 23.48
CA VAL A 394 2.16 -24.89 22.88
C VAL A 394 1.42 -24.39 21.67
N VAL A 395 0.89 -23.18 21.78
CA VAL A 395 0.33 -22.50 20.63
C VAL A 395 1.46 -21.96 19.78
N GLU A 396 1.70 -22.68 18.70
CA GLU A 396 2.64 -22.29 17.66
C GLU A 396 1.97 -21.25 16.77
N VAL A 397 2.60 -20.09 16.62
CA VAL A 397 2.07 -19.04 15.74
C VAL A 397 2.21 -19.50 14.28
N THR A 398 1.15 -20.10 13.76
CA THR A 398 1.12 -20.85 12.49
C THR A 398 0.50 -20.07 11.32
N LYS A 399 0.23 -18.77 11.48
CA LYS A 399 -0.51 -18.00 10.48
C LYS A 399 0.17 -16.68 10.12
N ASP A 400 0.92 -16.72 9.02
CA ASP A 400 1.06 -15.55 8.18
C ASP A 400 -0.22 -15.42 7.32
N LYS A 401 -1.09 -14.48 7.71
CA LYS A 401 -2.36 -14.21 7.01
C LYS A 401 -2.16 -13.75 5.56
N ALA A 402 -0.98 -13.22 5.18
CA ALA A 402 -0.70 -12.76 3.84
C ALA A 402 -0.37 -13.89 2.87
N THR A 403 0.16 -15.02 3.35
CA THR A 403 0.57 -16.15 2.48
C THR A 403 -0.29 -17.41 2.61
N GLY A 404 -1.05 -17.57 3.71
CA GLY A 404 -1.93 -18.72 3.93
C GLY A 404 -1.19 -20.05 4.21
N LYS A 405 0.14 -20.03 4.37
CA LYS A 405 0.93 -21.22 4.74
C LYS A 405 0.85 -21.47 6.25
N THR A 406 0.54 -22.71 6.62
CA THR A 406 0.47 -23.19 8.01
C THR A 406 1.81 -23.77 8.48
N ASP A 407 2.91 -23.05 8.30
CA ASP A 407 4.20 -23.48 8.83
C ASP A 407 4.40 -22.89 10.23
N ARG A 408 4.82 -23.73 11.18
CA ARG A 408 5.11 -23.36 12.59
C ARG A 408 6.38 -22.49 12.69
N LEU A 409 7.15 -22.44 11.61
CA LEU A 409 8.42 -21.75 11.49
C LEU A 409 8.23 -20.35 10.91
N ILE A 410 8.76 -19.35 11.62
CA ILE A 410 8.80 -17.96 11.17
C ILE A 410 10.22 -17.66 10.68
N PRO A 411 10.46 -17.36 9.39
CA PRO A 411 11.80 -17.03 8.92
C PRO A 411 12.40 -15.85 9.70
N SER A 412 13.64 -15.99 10.17
CA SER A 412 14.39 -14.93 10.87
C SER A 412 14.96 -13.92 9.85
N VAL A 413 14.07 -13.34 9.05
CA VAL A 413 14.39 -12.42 7.95
C VAL A 413 13.65 -11.11 8.15
N LEU A 414 14.37 -10.01 8.00
CA LEU A 414 13.84 -8.65 8.06
C LEU A 414 14.08 -7.97 6.71
N LEU A 415 13.11 -7.20 6.22
CA LEU A 415 13.21 -6.43 4.99
C LEU A 415 12.69 -5.01 5.22
N PHE A 416 13.52 -4.00 4.98
CA PHE A 416 13.06 -2.60 5.04
C PHE A 416 12.31 -2.18 3.77
N GLU A 417 11.24 -1.41 3.92
CA GLU A 417 10.44 -0.93 2.80
C GLU A 417 9.93 0.51 3.02
N GLY A 418 10.16 1.40 2.06
CA GLY A 418 9.62 2.76 2.12
C GLY A 418 10.19 3.66 3.23
N GLY A 419 11.30 3.25 3.86
CA GLY A 419 12.01 4.04 4.89
C GLY A 419 12.67 3.17 5.96
N HIS A 420 13.42 3.80 6.88
CA HIS A 420 14.12 3.09 7.97
C HIS A 420 13.21 2.68 9.14
N ASP A 421 12.00 3.24 9.24
CA ASP A 421 11.03 2.91 10.30
C ASP A 421 9.99 1.87 9.87
N ASN A 422 9.97 1.50 8.59
CA ASN A 422 9.01 0.54 8.04
C ASN A 422 9.73 -0.70 7.53
N TYR A 423 9.37 -1.85 8.09
CA TYR A 423 10.01 -3.13 7.80
C TYR A 423 9.03 -4.29 7.98
N LYS A 424 9.26 -5.34 7.20
CA LYS A 424 8.60 -6.64 7.29
C LYS A 424 9.52 -7.64 7.97
N VAL A 425 8.95 -8.65 8.62
CA VAL A 425 9.69 -9.80 9.18
C VAL A 425 8.94 -11.09 8.83
N GLY A 426 9.66 -12.21 8.68
CA GLY A 426 9.04 -13.51 8.44
C GLY A 426 8.92 -13.84 6.94
N TRP A 427 7.84 -14.54 6.57
CA TRP A 427 7.64 -15.02 5.20
C TRP A 427 7.45 -13.89 4.19
N GLU A 428 6.73 -12.82 4.54
CA GLU A 428 6.64 -11.62 3.70
C GLU A 428 8.02 -11.07 3.34
N ALA A 429 8.87 -10.87 4.36
CA ALA A 429 10.24 -10.40 4.17
C ALA A 429 11.07 -11.39 3.35
N GLN A 430 10.98 -12.69 3.64
CA GLN A 430 11.70 -13.74 2.92
C GLN A 430 11.35 -13.79 1.43
N ASN A 431 10.06 -13.68 1.09
CA ASN A 431 9.58 -13.75 -0.29
C ASN A 431 10.05 -12.54 -1.11
N GLU A 432 10.04 -11.35 -0.53
CA GLU A 432 10.44 -10.10 -1.19
C GLU A 432 11.95 -9.86 -1.17
N ALA A 433 12.68 -10.43 -0.21
CA ALA A 433 14.13 -10.31 -0.09
C ALA A 433 14.91 -10.87 -1.29
N VAL A 434 14.25 -11.60 -2.20
CA VAL A 434 14.83 -12.03 -3.48
C VAL A 434 14.90 -10.89 -4.49
N ILE A 435 13.88 -10.03 -4.46
CA ILE A 435 13.70 -8.87 -5.36
C ILE A 435 14.53 -7.69 -4.87
N SER A 436 14.58 -7.48 -3.55
CA SER A 436 15.30 -6.37 -2.90
C SER A 436 16.33 -6.87 -1.88
N PRO A 437 17.32 -7.69 -2.29
CA PRO A 437 18.26 -8.34 -1.38
C PRO A 437 19.15 -7.36 -0.60
N GLU A 438 19.39 -6.17 -1.14
CA GLU A 438 20.16 -5.11 -0.49
C GLU A 438 19.45 -4.51 0.73
N LEU A 439 18.12 -4.60 0.77
CA LEU A 439 17.27 -4.13 1.87
C LEU A 439 16.96 -5.23 2.90
N ALA A 440 17.40 -6.47 2.63
CA ALA A 440 17.14 -7.62 3.45
C ALA A 440 18.25 -7.88 4.48
N VAL A 441 17.84 -8.40 5.63
CA VAL A 441 18.67 -8.87 6.73
C VAL A 441 18.30 -10.32 7.01
N ARG A 442 19.30 -11.19 7.04
CA ARG A 442 19.17 -12.64 7.27
C ARG A 442 20.28 -13.08 8.22
N SER A 443 20.13 -14.27 8.81
CA SER A 443 21.18 -14.91 9.61
C SER A 443 21.73 -14.05 10.75
N ILE A 444 20.93 -13.10 11.27
CA ILE A 444 21.42 -12.04 12.17
C ILE A 444 22.07 -12.62 13.43
N LYS A 445 21.58 -13.76 13.92
CA LYS A 445 22.10 -14.45 15.11
C LYS A 445 23.60 -14.79 15.02
N ARG A 446 24.17 -14.93 13.80
CA ARG A 446 25.62 -15.19 13.57
C ARG A 446 26.52 -13.97 13.75
N VAL A 447 25.96 -12.78 13.55
CA VAL A 447 26.69 -11.50 13.63
C VAL A 447 26.48 -10.76 14.95
N MET A 448 25.47 -11.13 15.75
CA MET A 448 25.22 -10.49 17.05
C MET A 448 26.47 -10.51 17.94
N GLY A 449 26.72 -9.41 18.65
CA GLY A 449 27.91 -9.22 19.49
C GLY A 449 29.24 -8.96 18.75
N TYR A 450 29.31 -9.15 17.43
CA TYR A 450 30.57 -9.03 16.66
C TYR A 450 30.44 -8.21 15.36
N GLY A 451 29.23 -7.97 14.84
CA GLY A 451 29.04 -7.34 13.54
C GLY A 451 29.13 -5.81 13.59
N ASN A 452 29.60 -5.24 12.47
CA ASN A 452 29.52 -3.81 12.23
C ASN A 452 28.08 -3.37 11.95
N ASP A 453 27.80 -2.10 12.23
CA ASP A 453 26.53 -1.49 11.89
C ASP A 453 26.35 -1.47 10.36
N ARG A 454 25.10 -1.64 9.92
CA ARG A 454 24.74 -1.60 8.50
C ARG A 454 23.75 -0.47 8.25
N GLU A 455 23.96 0.27 7.17
CA GLU A 455 23.12 1.41 6.82
C GLU A 455 21.89 0.96 6.01
N PHE A 456 20.71 1.42 6.44
CA PHE A 456 19.45 1.29 5.71
C PHE A 456 18.76 2.65 5.68
N TYR A 457 18.45 3.15 4.48
CA TYR A 457 17.79 4.45 4.28
C TYR A 457 18.41 5.62 5.08
N GLY A 458 19.74 5.73 5.11
CA GLY A 458 20.45 6.81 5.81
C GLY A 458 20.64 6.61 7.31
N LYS A 459 20.20 5.48 7.87
CA LYS A 459 20.33 5.17 9.30
C LYS A 459 21.18 3.91 9.50
N ASN A 460 22.15 3.99 10.39
CA ASN A 460 22.95 2.84 10.81
C ASN A 460 22.18 2.02 11.85
N PHE A 461 22.16 0.70 11.65
CA PHE A 461 21.61 -0.26 12.58
C PHE A 461 22.68 -1.26 12.99
N SER A 462 22.86 -1.43 14.29
CA SER A 462 23.66 -2.52 14.84
C SER A 462 22.95 -3.86 14.69
N PRO A 463 23.69 -4.99 14.66
CA PRO A 463 23.08 -6.31 14.62
C PRO A 463 22.04 -6.58 15.71
N ASP A 464 22.30 -6.05 16.91
CA ASP A 464 21.43 -6.21 18.08
C ASP A 464 20.11 -5.46 17.91
N GLU A 465 20.13 -4.28 17.26
CA GLU A 465 18.91 -3.52 16.94
C GLU A 465 18.05 -4.24 15.92
N LEU A 466 18.68 -4.83 14.89
CA LEU A 466 17.97 -5.60 13.86
C LEU A 466 17.37 -6.89 14.43
N ALA A 467 18.09 -7.57 15.33
CA ALA A 467 17.54 -8.69 16.09
C ALA A 467 16.37 -8.24 16.96
N GLY A 468 16.46 -7.08 17.61
CA GLY A 468 15.36 -6.49 18.39
C GLY A 468 14.11 -6.23 17.55
N CYS A 469 14.27 -5.74 16.31
CA CYS A 469 13.16 -5.59 15.37
C CYS A 469 12.46 -6.92 15.04
N ILE A 470 13.23 -8.01 14.90
CA ILE A 470 12.68 -9.36 14.66
C ILE A 470 11.96 -9.89 15.90
N ILE A 471 12.61 -9.85 17.08
CA ILE A 471 12.00 -10.32 18.35
C ILE A 471 10.72 -9.53 18.64
N LYS A 472 10.71 -8.22 18.42
CA LYS A 472 9.50 -7.40 18.55
C LYS A 472 8.36 -7.92 17.68
N LYS A 473 8.65 -8.29 16.42
CA LYS A 473 7.61 -8.84 15.55
C LYS A 473 7.12 -10.21 16.01
N LEU A 474 8.02 -11.05 16.54
CA LEU A 474 7.64 -12.32 17.16
C LEU A 474 6.66 -12.08 18.32
N ILE A 475 6.93 -11.12 19.20
CA ILE A 475 6.02 -10.77 20.30
C ILE A 475 4.65 -10.32 19.76
N GLU A 476 4.60 -9.42 18.77
CA GLU A 476 3.34 -8.98 18.15
C GLU A 476 2.52 -10.16 17.58
N LEU A 477 3.20 -11.15 17.01
CA LEU A 477 2.59 -12.39 16.53
C LEU A 477 2.02 -13.23 17.68
N ALA A 478 2.73 -13.34 18.80
CA ALA A 478 2.26 -14.02 20.02
C ALA A 478 1.04 -13.32 20.63
N GLU A 479 1.06 -11.99 20.71
CA GLU A 479 -0.06 -11.18 21.21
C GLU A 479 -1.32 -11.36 20.35
N THR A 480 -1.13 -11.41 19.02
CA THR A 480 -2.22 -11.68 18.08
C THR A 480 -2.82 -13.06 18.31
N GLU A 481 -1.99 -14.06 18.57
CA GLU A 481 -2.46 -15.42 18.78
C GLU A 481 -3.16 -15.60 20.13
N TYR A 482 -2.64 -15.01 21.20
CA TYR A 482 -3.34 -14.92 22.49
C TYR A 482 -4.73 -14.30 22.34
N TYR A 483 -4.86 -13.24 21.53
CA TYR A 483 -6.16 -12.63 21.25
C TYR A 483 -7.07 -13.60 20.50
N ASN A 484 -6.57 -14.31 19.48
CA ASN A 484 -7.37 -15.30 18.74
C ASN A 484 -7.89 -16.42 19.67
N MET A 485 -7.10 -16.83 20.66
CA MET A 485 -7.46 -17.89 21.62
C MET A 485 -8.42 -17.41 22.70
N THR A 486 -8.17 -16.22 23.26
CA THR A 486 -8.81 -15.77 24.52
C THR A 486 -9.85 -14.66 24.31
N GLY A 487 -9.83 -13.98 23.17
CA GLY A 487 -10.58 -12.75 22.92
C GLY A 487 -10.03 -11.53 23.66
N ILE A 488 -8.89 -11.65 24.36
CA ILE A 488 -8.26 -10.59 25.15
C ILE A 488 -6.90 -10.27 24.52
N TYR A 489 -6.63 -8.98 24.30
CA TYR A 489 -5.31 -8.56 23.89
C TYR A 489 -4.39 -8.50 25.10
N TYR A 490 -3.27 -9.20 25.01
CA TYR A 490 -2.23 -9.14 26.01
C TYR A 490 -1.07 -8.26 25.55
N ASN A 491 -0.48 -7.55 26.49
CA ASN A 491 0.81 -6.87 26.34
C ASN A 491 1.88 -7.79 26.93
N ILE A 492 2.67 -8.43 26.07
CA ILE A 492 3.66 -9.41 26.50
C ILE A 492 4.98 -8.71 26.77
N THR A 493 5.40 -8.72 28.03
CA THR A 493 6.70 -8.19 28.47
C THR A 493 7.60 -9.27 29.05
N HIS A 494 7.08 -10.47 29.29
CA HIS A 494 7.83 -11.59 29.87
C HIS A 494 8.02 -12.69 28.84
N ALA A 495 9.26 -13.13 28.64
CA ALA A 495 9.59 -14.24 27.76
C ALA A 495 10.79 -15.01 28.29
N ILE A 496 10.98 -16.24 27.81
CA ILE A 496 12.23 -16.99 27.89
C ILE A 496 12.77 -17.09 26.47
N VAL A 497 13.93 -16.50 26.22
CA VAL A 497 14.57 -16.47 24.90
C VAL A 497 15.71 -17.47 24.89
N THR A 498 15.71 -18.37 23.91
CA THR A 498 16.75 -19.39 23.81
C THR A 498 17.96 -18.91 23.02
N VAL A 499 19.13 -19.38 23.44
CA VAL A 499 20.40 -19.11 22.77
C VAL A 499 21.24 -20.39 22.69
N PRO A 500 22.16 -20.47 21.70
CA PRO A 500 23.11 -21.55 21.63
C PRO A 500 23.90 -21.66 22.94
N ALA A 501 24.10 -22.88 23.41
CA ALA A 501 24.77 -23.12 24.69
C ALA A 501 26.19 -22.55 24.67
N ASN A 502 26.87 -22.53 23.52
CA ASN A 502 28.23 -22.00 23.36
C ASN A 502 28.30 -20.49 23.02
N PHE A 503 27.24 -19.70 23.25
CA PHE A 503 27.30 -18.24 23.09
C PHE A 503 28.23 -17.56 24.09
N PHE A 504 29.05 -16.64 23.57
CA PHE A 504 29.93 -15.78 24.38
C PHE A 504 29.13 -14.62 24.99
N ASP A 505 29.67 -14.00 26.04
CA ASP A 505 29.10 -12.88 26.78
C ASP A 505 28.70 -11.71 25.87
N LEU A 506 29.50 -11.38 24.86
CA LEU A 506 29.16 -10.34 23.87
C LEU A 506 27.86 -10.64 23.12
N GLN A 507 27.62 -11.91 22.78
CA GLN A 507 26.40 -12.33 22.08
C GLN A 507 25.21 -12.33 23.04
N ILE A 508 25.43 -12.75 24.29
CA ILE A 508 24.43 -12.69 25.36
C ILE A 508 23.98 -11.24 25.59
N ARG A 509 24.92 -10.30 25.70
CA ARG A 509 24.60 -8.85 25.78
C ARG A 509 23.82 -8.37 24.56
N GLY A 510 24.20 -8.80 23.36
CA GLY A 510 23.47 -8.47 22.13
C GLY A 510 22.01 -8.95 22.17
N ILE A 511 21.77 -10.17 22.64
CA ILE A 511 20.41 -10.73 22.81
C ILE A 511 19.64 -9.95 23.88
N LEU A 512 20.23 -9.67 25.04
CA LEU A 512 19.57 -8.86 26.08
C LEU A 512 19.19 -7.47 25.57
N LYS A 513 20.09 -6.82 24.82
CA LYS A 513 19.79 -5.54 24.17
C LYS A 513 18.66 -5.67 23.14
N ALA A 514 18.65 -6.73 22.34
CA ALA A 514 17.56 -7.02 21.41
C ALA A 514 16.22 -7.21 22.12
N CYS A 515 16.20 -7.93 23.25
CA CYS A 515 15.03 -8.10 24.12
C CYS A 515 14.53 -6.75 24.67
N GLN A 516 15.43 -5.89 25.14
CA GLN A 516 15.07 -4.54 25.62
C GLN A 516 14.46 -3.68 24.51
N ILE A 517 15.01 -3.74 23.29
CA ILE A 517 14.46 -3.05 22.10
C ILE A 517 13.07 -3.58 21.74
N ALA A 518 12.84 -4.88 21.98
CA ALA A 518 11.56 -5.53 21.83
C ALA A 518 10.59 -5.32 23.01
N ASN A 519 10.97 -4.49 24.00
CA ASN A 519 10.18 -4.19 25.20
C ASN A 519 9.91 -5.41 26.11
N LEU A 520 10.85 -6.37 26.12
CA LEU A 520 10.86 -7.46 27.10
C LEU A 520 11.60 -7.03 28.37
N ASP A 521 11.06 -7.44 29.51
CA ASP A 521 11.75 -7.35 30.78
C ASP A 521 12.88 -8.38 30.83
N THR A 522 14.11 -7.89 30.78
CA THR A 522 15.32 -8.72 30.91
C THR A 522 15.61 -9.16 32.35
N GLU A 523 14.82 -8.68 33.30
CA GLU A 523 14.98 -8.83 34.75
C GLU A 523 16.32 -8.29 35.28
N GLU A 524 17.02 -7.43 34.53
CA GLU A 524 18.32 -6.87 34.94
C GLU A 524 18.22 -6.04 36.23
N GLU A 525 17.14 -5.28 36.41
CA GLU A 525 16.91 -4.47 37.62
C GLU A 525 16.65 -5.36 38.84
N LEU A 526 15.80 -6.38 38.68
CA LEU A 526 15.59 -7.43 39.67
C LEU A 526 16.90 -8.13 40.03
N VAL A 527 17.74 -8.47 39.03
CA VAL A 527 19.07 -9.07 39.25
C VAL A 527 19.99 -8.14 40.03
N ARG A 528 19.97 -6.82 39.81
CA ARG A 528 20.79 -5.86 40.57
C ARG A 528 20.35 -5.76 42.03
N GLU A 529 19.05 -5.75 42.27
CA GLU A 529 18.50 -5.77 43.64
C GLU A 529 18.81 -7.09 44.35
N ILE A 530 18.57 -8.20 43.65
CA ILE A 530 18.92 -9.54 44.15
C ILE A 530 20.42 -9.64 44.36
N SER A 531 21.29 -9.06 43.53
CA SER A 531 22.74 -9.05 43.77
C SER A 531 23.11 -8.36 45.09
N ARG A 532 22.40 -7.30 45.49
CA ARG A 532 22.59 -6.67 46.82
C ARG A 532 22.09 -7.54 47.98
N ASP A 533 21.03 -8.33 47.77
CA ASP A 533 20.49 -9.24 48.79
C ASP A 533 21.24 -10.59 48.85
N LEU A 534 21.73 -11.08 47.69
CA LEU A 534 22.64 -12.21 47.50
C LEU A 534 23.96 -11.96 48.23
N GLN A 535 24.49 -10.74 48.13
CA GLN A 535 25.62 -10.24 48.92
C GLN A 535 25.42 -10.44 50.43
N GLN A 536 24.17 -10.52 50.92
CA GLN A 536 23.86 -10.73 52.33
C GLN A 536 23.45 -12.18 52.68
N ARG A 537 22.98 -12.99 51.72
CA ARG A 537 22.18 -14.19 52.03
C ARG A 537 22.53 -15.50 51.34
N VAL A 538 23.50 -15.56 50.41
CA VAL A 538 23.85 -16.73 49.54
C VAL A 538 23.21 -18.06 50.00
N GLY A 539 22.09 -18.39 49.36
CA GLY A 539 21.21 -19.50 49.74
C GLY A 539 20.12 -19.84 48.73
N LYS A 540 20.54 -20.32 47.55
CA LYS A 540 19.93 -21.32 46.64
C LYS A 540 18.80 -21.03 45.63
N ASN A 541 17.86 -20.10 45.75
CA ASN A 541 16.73 -20.10 44.78
C ASN A 541 16.45 -18.74 44.11
N VAL A 542 17.37 -18.29 43.26
CA VAL A 542 17.11 -17.16 42.34
C VAL A 542 17.17 -17.67 40.91
N GLN A 543 16.02 -17.90 40.28
CA GLN A 543 15.89 -18.15 38.84
C GLN A 543 15.54 -16.84 38.12
N ALA A 544 16.35 -15.80 38.29
CA ALA A 544 16.20 -14.54 37.55
C ALA A 544 16.70 -14.70 36.11
N GLY A 545 16.31 -13.82 35.19
CA GLY A 545 16.81 -13.79 33.82
C GLY A 545 15.94 -14.49 32.78
N ILE A 546 16.09 -14.03 31.54
CA ILE A 546 15.28 -14.37 30.37
C ILE A 546 15.94 -15.43 29.48
N ILE A 547 17.25 -15.70 29.66
CA ILE A 547 18.00 -16.58 28.75
C ILE A 547 18.02 -18.04 29.22
N LEU A 548 17.68 -18.94 28.30
CA LEU A 548 17.83 -20.39 28.44
C LEU A 548 18.70 -20.97 27.32
N ASP A 549 19.51 -21.97 27.63
CA ASP A 549 20.32 -22.67 26.62
C ASP A 549 19.42 -23.57 25.76
N GLU A 550 19.53 -23.48 24.43
CA GLU A 550 18.76 -24.29 23.46
C GLU A 550 18.71 -25.79 23.81
N PRO A 551 19.84 -26.48 24.05
CA PRO A 551 19.81 -27.90 24.42
C PRO A 551 19.20 -28.17 25.80
N SER A 552 19.23 -27.21 26.73
CA SER A 552 18.54 -27.34 28.02
C SER A 552 17.03 -27.22 27.86
N ALA A 553 16.57 -26.34 26.98
CA ALA A 553 15.16 -26.23 26.61
C ALA A 553 14.68 -27.52 25.93
N ALA A 554 15.45 -28.05 24.99
CA ALA A 554 15.14 -29.32 24.35
C ALA A 554 15.04 -30.47 25.36
N ALA A 555 16.00 -30.57 26.31
CA ALA A 555 15.95 -31.59 27.38
C ALA A 555 14.69 -31.47 28.24
N LEU A 556 14.29 -30.24 28.62
CA LEU A 556 13.05 -30.00 29.37
C LEU A 556 11.82 -30.51 28.61
N PHE A 557 11.67 -30.12 27.34
CA PHE A 557 10.57 -30.55 26.50
C PHE A 557 10.51 -32.08 26.37
N TYR A 558 11.65 -32.68 26.04
CA TYR A 558 11.69 -34.11 25.78
C TYR A 558 11.43 -34.92 27.05
N LEU A 559 11.86 -34.47 28.23
CA LEU A 559 11.52 -35.19 29.46
C LEU A 559 10.04 -35.11 29.82
N ASP A 560 9.36 -34.00 29.54
CA ASP A 560 7.92 -33.88 29.75
C ASP A 560 7.12 -34.77 28.80
N VAL A 561 7.51 -34.80 27.52
CA VAL A 561 6.82 -35.63 26.51
C VAL A 561 7.18 -37.11 26.64
N PHE A 562 8.43 -37.46 26.92
CA PHE A 562 8.89 -38.86 26.97
C PHE A 562 8.58 -39.58 28.26
N TYR A 563 8.40 -38.87 29.39
CA TYR A 563 8.19 -39.53 30.67
C TYR A 563 7.00 -40.51 30.64
N ASP A 564 5.92 -40.14 29.95
CA ASP A 564 4.74 -41.00 29.81
C ASP A 564 4.90 -42.10 28.73
N GLU A 565 5.76 -41.89 27.72
CA GLU A 565 5.95 -42.81 26.59
C GLU A 565 7.08 -43.84 26.80
N HIS A 566 7.93 -43.64 27.82
CA HIS A 566 9.10 -44.48 28.11
C HIS A 566 9.09 -45.01 29.55
N PRO A 567 8.34 -46.08 29.86
CA PRO A 567 8.21 -46.64 31.21
C PRO A 567 9.55 -47.05 31.83
N GLU A 568 10.54 -47.42 31.03
CA GLU A 568 11.88 -47.75 31.49
C GLU A 568 12.66 -46.55 32.05
N LEU A 569 12.34 -45.33 31.58
CA LEU A 569 12.86 -44.10 32.14
C LEU A 569 12.24 -43.86 33.52
N ASP A 570 10.93 -44.03 33.65
CA ASP A 570 10.22 -43.92 34.93
C ASP A 570 10.76 -44.93 35.96
N ASP A 571 10.93 -46.19 35.57
CA ASP A 571 11.53 -47.23 36.42
C ASP A 571 12.95 -46.84 36.91
N LYS A 572 13.80 -46.30 36.01
CA LYS A 572 15.15 -45.84 36.36
C LYS A 572 15.10 -44.68 37.35
N LEU A 573 14.27 -43.67 37.08
CA LEU A 573 14.16 -42.47 37.93
C LEU A 573 13.54 -42.78 39.30
N ASN A 574 12.51 -43.62 39.35
CA ASN A 574 11.92 -44.12 40.61
C ASN A 574 12.90 -44.95 41.44
N SER A 575 13.83 -45.65 40.77
CA SER A 575 14.92 -46.37 41.45
C SER A 575 16.11 -45.49 41.86
N GLN A 576 15.98 -44.16 41.76
CA GLN A 576 17.02 -43.16 42.03
C GLN A 576 18.32 -43.41 41.25
N LYS A 577 18.22 -43.96 40.03
CA LYS A 577 19.36 -44.06 39.13
C LYS A 577 19.47 -42.79 38.29
N GLU A 578 20.68 -42.29 38.20
CA GLU A 578 21.04 -41.22 37.26
C GLU A 578 20.93 -41.75 35.83
N VAL A 579 20.34 -40.95 34.93
CA VAL A 579 20.20 -41.25 33.51
C VAL A 579 20.90 -40.17 32.70
N ASN A 580 21.77 -40.57 31.77
CA ASN A 580 22.55 -39.62 30.97
C ASN A 580 21.98 -39.47 29.57
N PHE A 581 21.66 -38.23 29.21
CA PHE A 581 21.19 -37.81 27.91
C PHE A 581 22.31 -37.05 27.20
N LEU A 582 22.48 -37.31 25.91
CA LEU A 582 23.24 -36.43 25.03
C LEU A 582 22.28 -35.68 24.11
N VAL A 583 22.21 -34.37 24.25
CA VAL A 583 21.42 -33.50 23.39
C VAL A 583 22.33 -32.96 22.29
N PHE A 584 22.03 -33.31 21.05
CA PHE A 584 22.74 -32.89 19.83
C PHE A 584 21.85 -31.90 19.07
N ASP A 585 22.06 -30.60 19.28
CA ASP A 585 21.31 -29.53 18.61
C ASP A 585 22.02 -29.05 17.35
N TYR A 586 21.57 -29.56 16.20
CA TYR A 586 22.13 -29.15 14.91
C TYR A 586 21.18 -28.27 14.12
N GLY A 587 21.26 -26.97 14.41
CA GLY A 587 20.46 -25.93 13.77
C GLY A 587 20.93 -25.55 12.37
N GLY A 588 20.34 -24.47 11.83
CA GLY A 588 20.76 -23.90 10.54
C GLY A 588 22.10 -23.17 10.63
N GLY A 589 22.38 -22.55 11.78
CA GLY A 589 23.54 -21.68 11.97
C GLY A 589 24.61 -22.20 12.92
N THR A 590 24.21 -23.00 13.90
CA THR A 590 24.98 -23.39 15.10
C THR A 590 24.81 -24.88 15.38
N LEU A 591 25.81 -25.45 16.05
CA LEU A 591 25.79 -26.80 16.60
C LEU A 591 26.14 -26.71 18.08
N ASP A 592 25.25 -27.18 18.95
CA ASP A 592 25.53 -27.38 20.37
C ASP A 592 25.37 -28.85 20.75
N VAL A 593 26.21 -29.27 21.69
CA VAL A 593 26.16 -30.59 22.30
C VAL A 593 26.16 -30.43 23.82
N SER A 594 25.14 -30.97 24.45
CA SER A 594 25.03 -30.99 25.91
C SER A 594 24.96 -32.41 26.43
N VAL A 595 25.73 -32.68 27.48
CA VAL A 595 25.56 -33.90 28.28
C VAL A 595 24.73 -33.51 29.49
N VAL A 596 23.56 -34.13 29.61
CA VAL A 596 22.55 -33.83 30.61
C VAL A 596 22.32 -35.07 31.45
N GLN A 597 22.38 -34.91 32.76
CA GLN A 597 22.05 -35.94 33.72
C GLN A 597 20.67 -35.66 34.30
N VAL A 598 19.86 -36.71 34.38
CA VAL A 598 18.49 -36.67 34.85
C VAL A 598 18.37 -37.58 36.08
N GLU A 599 17.72 -37.07 37.13
CA GLU A 599 17.55 -37.79 38.39
C GLU A 599 16.14 -37.61 38.96
N GLY A 600 15.63 -38.62 39.67
CA GLY A 600 14.40 -38.50 40.46
C GLY A 600 14.68 -37.77 41.79
N LEU A 601 13.93 -36.72 42.07
CA LEU A 601 14.01 -35.92 43.29
C LEU A 601 13.11 -36.50 44.40
N SER A 602 13.45 -36.19 45.66
CA SER A 602 12.77 -36.75 46.83
C SER A 602 11.29 -36.37 46.97
N ASN A 603 10.87 -35.30 46.30
CA ASN A 603 9.48 -34.82 46.23
C ASN A 603 8.69 -35.48 45.09
N GLY A 604 9.26 -36.47 44.39
CA GLY A 604 8.64 -37.16 43.27
C GLY A 604 8.72 -36.41 41.93
N SER A 605 9.44 -35.29 41.88
CA SER A 605 9.70 -34.56 40.64
C SER A 605 11.05 -34.97 40.02
N ILE A 606 11.34 -34.57 38.79
CA ILE A 606 12.52 -34.91 38.00
C ILE A 606 13.46 -33.70 37.98
N GLY A 607 14.73 -33.92 38.28
CA GLY A 607 15.78 -32.92 38.24
C GLY A 607 16.65 -33.06 37.00
N ILE A 608 16.91 -31.94 36.32
CA ILE A 608 17.81 -31.88 35.16
C ILE A 608 19.09 -31.14 35.53
N LYS A 609 20.24 -31.81 35.35
CA LYS A 609 21.57 -31.27 35.58
C LYS A 609 22.40 -31.30 34.30
N VAL A 610 22.82 -30.14 33.80
CA VAL A 610 23.79 -30.07 32.71
C VAL A 610 25.17 -30.40 33.28
N LEU A 611 25.83 -31.40 32.71
CA LEU A 611 27.21 -31.78 33.05
C LEU A 611 28.22 -31.04 32.18
N ALA A 612 27.92 -30.90 30.89
CA ALA A 612 28.77 -30.23 29.92
C ALA A 612 27.94 -29.54 28.84
N ASN A 613 28.46 -28.41 28.36
CA ASN A 613 28.00 -27.71 27.17
C ASN A 613 29.21 -27.47 26.26
N LYS A 614 29.13 -27.91 25.01
CA LYS A 614 30.09 -27.59 23.94
C LYS A 614 29.33 -27.19 22.69
N GLY A 615 30.00 -26.50 21.78
CA GLY A 615 29.37 -26.12 20.52
C GLY A 615 30.29 -25.35 19.59
N ASN A 616 29.73 -25.00 18.43
CA ASN A 616 30.37 -24.18 17.42
C ASN A 616 29.32 -23.26 16.76
N ASN A 617 29.50 -21.95 16.97
CA ASN A 617 28.54 -20.92 16.53
C ASN A 617 28.57 -20.68 15.01
N MET A 618 29.44 -21.37 14.26
CA MET A 618 29.63 -21.25 12.81
C MET A 618 29.44 -22.58 12.07
N LEU A 619 29.06 -23.65 12.77
CA LEU A 619 28.81 -24.98 12.21
C LEU A 619 27.31 -25.25 12.23
N GLY A 620 26.67 -25.39 11.07
CA GLY A 620 25.22 -25.57 10.96
C GLY A 620 24.81 -26.09 9.59
N GLY A 621 23.50 -26.13 9.33
CA GLY A 621 22.94 -26.43 8.01
C GLY A 621 23.49 -25.54 6.89
N ASP A 622 23.76 -24.27 7.17
CA ASP A 622 24.40 -23.34 6.24
C ASP A 622 25.81 -23.80 5.84
N SER A 623 26.54 -24.48 6.74
CA SER A 623 27.89 -24.99 6.43
C SER A 623 27.81 -26.10 5.38
N ILE A 624 26.78 -26.96 5.47
CA ILE A 624 26.47 -27.99 4.48
C ILE A 624 26.10 -27.34 3.14
N ASP A 625 25.23 -26.33 3.18
CA ASP A 625 24.79 -25.61 1.98
C ASP A 625 25.96 -24.95 1.25
N LEU A 626 26.87 -24.31 1.99
CA LEU A 626 28.06 -23.66 1.43
C LEU A 626 29.06 -24.68 0.85
N ALA A 627 29.27 -25.82 1.51
CA ALA A 627 30.15 -26.88 1.00
C ALA A 627 29.60 -27.46 -0.32
N LEU A 628 28.30 -27.75 -0.35
CA LEU A 628 27.61 -28.24 -1.53
C LEU A 628 27.60 -27.18 -2.66
N MET A 629 27.27 -25.93 -2.34
CA MET A 629 27.27 -24.83 -3.31
C MET A 629 28.65 -24.65 -3.95
N ARG A 630 29.73 -24.72 -3.16
CA ARG A 630 31.11 -24.65 -3.68
C ARG A 630 31.36 -25.74 -4.73
N GLN A 631 30.98 -26.99 -4.45
CA GLN A 631 31.18 -28.10 -5.39
C GLN A 631 30.36 -27.93 -6.68
N LEU A 632 29.12 -27.45 -6.57
CA LEU A 632 28.27 -27.17 -7.72
C LEU A 632 28.82 -26.02 -8.57
N LEU A 633 29.36 -24.97 -7.94
CA LEU A 633 30.00 -23.84 -8.62
C LEU A 633 31.28 -24.26 -9.35
N GLU A 634 32.15 -25.03 -8.68
CA GLU A 634 33.38 -25.56 -9.26
C GLU A 634 33.08 -26.44 -10.49
N GLY A 635 32.08 -27.33 -10.38
CA GLY A 635 31.63 -28.15 -11.50
C GLY A 635 31.05 -27.33 -12.65
N CYS A 636 30.20 -26.34 -12.34
CA CYS A 636 29.64 -25.44 -13.35
C CYS A 636 30.73 -24.64 -14.07
N LYS A 637 31.71 -24.10 -13.33
CA LYS A 637 32.85 -23.37 -13.88
C LYS A 637 33.73 -24.24 -14.78
N ALA A 638 33.92 -25.51 -14.41
CA ALA A 638 34.70 -26.44 -15.22
C ALA A 638 34.05 -26.70 -16.59
N GLU A 639 32.73 -26.82 -16.64
CA GLU A 639 31.95 -27.02 -17.88
C GLU A 639 31.71 -25.71 -18.65
N ILE A 640 31.59 -24.60 -17.93
CA ILE A 640 31.28 -23.26 -18.45
C ILE A 640 32.42 -22.32 -18.04
N SER A 641 33.52 -22.38 -18.78
CA SER A 641 34.76 -21.64 -18.49
C SER A 641 34.59 -20.13 -18.26
N ASP A 642 33.61 -19.53 -18.94
CA ASP A 642 33.38 -18.08 -18.94
C ASP A 642 32.49 -17.63 -17.78
N PHE A 643 31.87 -18.56 -17.04
CA PHE A 643 31.07 -18.25 -15.85
C PHE A 643 31.95 -17.62 -14.79
N ASP A 644 31.57 -16.47 -14.25
CA ASP A 644 32.30 -15.83 -13.15
C ASP A 644 31.74 -16.32 -11.81
N GLU A 645 32.18 -17.49 -11.36
CA GLU A 645 31.77 -18.08 -10.10
C GLU A 645 32.20 -17.26 -8.87
N THR A 646 33.15 -16.34 -9.02
CA THR A 646 33.71 -15.54 -7.91
C THR A 646 32.68 -14.57 -7.35
N ILE A 647 31.72 -14.10 -8.16
CA ILE A 647 30.63 -13.24 -7.68
C ILE A 647 29.70 -13.96 -6.68
N ILE A 648 29.70 -15.29 -6.70
CA ILE A 648 28.94 -16.12 -5.78
C ILE A 648 29.81 -16.69 -4.65
N SER A 649 31.05 -17.08 -4.96
CA SER A 649 31.94 -17.76 -4.01
C SER A 649 32.82 -16.82 -3.17
N ASP A 650 33.11 -15.60 -3.63
CA ASP A 650 33.90 -14.66 -2.84
C ASP A 650 33.13 -14.13 -1.61
N ASN A 651 33.93 -13.69 -0.62
CA ASN A 651 33.42 -13.03 0.57
C ASN A 651 32.87 -11.63 0.24
N PHE A 652 31.99 -11.11 1.09
CA PHE A 652 31.29 -9.85 0.81
C PHE A 652 32.24 -8.67 0.67
N LYS A 653 33.31 -8.61 1.48
CA LYS A 653 34.32 -7.55 1.39
C LYS A 653 35.00 -7.50 0.02
N LYS A 654 35.48 -8.64 -0.49
CA LYS A 654 36.06 -8.73 -1.84
C LYS A 654 35.06 -8.31 -2.91
N LEU A 655 33.78 -8.62 -2.74
CA LEU A 655 32.74 -8.19 -3.68
C LEU A 655 32.50 -6.69 -3.62
N VAL A 656 32.51 -6.07 -2.44
CA VAL A 656 32.41 -4.61 -2.29
C VAL A 656 33.65 -3.95 -2.91
N ASP A 657 34.85 -4.43 -2.58
CA ASP A 657 36.11 -3.93 -3.15
C ASP A 657 36.11 -4.05 -4.69
N ARG A 658 35.60 -5.18 -5.21
CA ARG A 658 35.47 -5.42 -6.65
C ARG A 658 34.41 -4.51 -7.27
N ARG A 659 33.26 -4.34 -6.62
CA ARG A 659 32.16 -3.44 -7.02
C ARG A 659 32.68 -2.02 -7.20
N GLU A 660 33.46 -1.52 -6.23
CA GLU A 660 34.08 -0.19 -6.29
C GLU A 660 35.11 -0.10 -7.41
N LYS A 661 36.02 -1.08 -7.48
CA LYS A 661 37.10 -1.12 -8.49
C LYS A 661 36.56 -1.16 -9.92
N GLU A 662 35.52 -1.96 -10.16
CA GLU A 662 34.91 -2.17 -11.47
C GLU A 662 33.71 -1.25 -11.73
N LYS A 663 33.36 -0.39 -10.77
CA LYS A 663 32.29 0.61 -10.85
C LYS A 663 30.92 0.01 -11.21
N TRP A 664 30.54 -1.07 -10.54
CA TRP A 664 29.24 -1.70 -10.74
C TRP A 664 28.10 -0.75 -10.36
N SER A 665 27.05 -0.69 -11.18
CA SER A 665 25.82 0.02 -10.84
C SER A 665 25.04 -0.71 -9.73
N ASP A 666 24.03 -0.04 -9.17
CA ASP A 666 23.12 -0.67 -8.20
C ASP A 666 22.39 -1.88 -8.81
N ASP A 667 22.02 -1.83 -10.09
CA ASP A 667 21.38 -2.97 -10.77
C ASP A 667 22.30 -4.19 -10.85
N VAL A 668 23.59 -3.99 -11.14
CA VAL A 668 24.59 -5.07 -11.15
C VAL A 668 24.76 -5.63 -9.74
N TRP A 669 24.79 -4.76 -8.74
CA TRP A 669 24.90 -5.18 -7.34
C TRP A 669 23.70 -6.03 -6.90
N LYS A 670 22.47 -5.58 -7.20
CA LYS A 670 21.25 -6.35 -6.95
C LYS A 670 21.30 -7.70 -7.64
N PHE A 671 21.69 -7.73 -8.90
CA PHE A 671 21.82 -8.97 -9.66
C PHE A 671 22.81 -9.96 -9.03
N VAL A 672 23.97 -9.48 -8.58
CA VAL A 672 24.96 -10.31 -7.87
C VAL A 672 24.37 -10.88 -6.58
N LEU A 673 23.71 -10.05 -5.76
CA LEU A 673 23.10 -10.50 -4.51
C LEU A 673 21.97 -11.52 -4.72
N SER A 674 21.07 -11.27 -5.67
CA SER A 674 20.01 -12.23 -6.03
C SER A 674 20.59 -13.54 -6.56
N SER A 675 21.66 -13.48 -7.36
CA SER A 675 22.35 -14.68 -7.87
C SER A 675 22.91 -15.53 -6.74
N ARG A 676 23.57 -14.91 -5.76
CA ARG A 676 24.06 -15.60 -4.55
C ARG A 676 22.94 -16.32 -3.81
N TYR A 677 21.80 -15.66 -3.66
CA TYR A 677 20.63 -16.26 -3.02
C TYR A 677 20.15 -17.51 -3.78
N TYR A 678 19.96 -17.43 -5.10
CA TYR A 678 19.47 -18.56 -5.88
C TYR A 678 20.42 -19.77 -5.86
N TRP A 679 21.73 -19.53 -5.94
CA TRP A 679 22.72 -20.60 -5.84
C TRP A 679 22.76 -21.25 -4.45
N LYS A 680 22.72 -20.45 -3.37
CA LYS A 680 22.60 -20.99 -2.01
C LYS A 680 21.30 -21.78 -1.85
N LYS A 681 20.20 -21.28 -2.37
CA LYS A 681 18.88 -21.92 -2.27
C LYS A 681 18.84 -23.27 -3.00
N ALA A 682 19.44 -23.35 -4.18
CA ALA A 682 19.55 -24.61 -4.91
C ALA A 682 20.37 -25.66 -4.15
N ALA A 683 21.46 -25.25 -3.48
CA ALA A 683 22.23 -26.14 -2.61
C ALA A 683 21.38 -26.62 -1.41
N GLU A 684 20.67 -25.71 -0.73
CA GLU A 684 19.76 -26.08 0.37
C GLU A 684 18.69 -27.08 -0.08
N ASP A 685 18.07 -26.86 -1.24
CA ASP A 685 17.02 -27.74 -1.77
C ASP A 685 17.57 -29.14 -2.12
N ILE A 686 18.79 -29.22 -2.66
CA ILE A 686 19.48 -30.50 -2.90
C ILE A 686 19.76 -31.22 -1.58
N LYS A 687 20.34 -30.52 -0.59
CA LYS A 687 20.57 -31.07 0.75
C LYS A 687 19.29 -31.65 1.32
N MET A 688 18.19 -30.88 1.26
CA MET A 688 16.89 -31.31 1.78
C MET A 688 16.34 -32.53 1.05
N SER A 689 16.44 -32.60 -0.29
CA SER A 689 16.03 -33.77 -1.07
C SER A 689 16.85 -35.01 -0.72
N LEU A 690 18.17 -34.87 -0.53
CA LEU A 690 19.05 -35.99 -0.18
C LEU A 690 18.86 -36.53 1.24
N SER A 691 18.16 -35.81 2.11
CA SER A 691 17.75 -36.31 3.41
C SER A 691 16.72 -37.44 3.32
N THR A 692 15.95 -37.52 2.23
CA THR A 692 15.01 -38.61 1.97
C THR A 692 15.49 -39.49 0.81
N ASP A 693 15.88 -38.86 -0.30
CA ASP A 693 16.19 -39.51 -1.55
C ASP A 693 17.66 -39.94 -1.62
N THR A 694 17.97 -41.02 -2.34
CA THR A 694 19.34 -41.50 -2.51
C THR A 694 20.13 -40.68 -3.53
N GLU A 695 19.45 -39.95 -4.41
CA GLU A 695 20.02 -39.07 -5.42
C GLU A 695 19.03 -37.97 -5.81
N THR A 696 19.52 -36.88 -6.36
CA THR A 696 18.71 -35.78 -6.92
C THR A 696 19.42 -35.14 -8.11
N SER A 697 18.66 -34.47 -8.98
CA SER A 697 19.20 -33.82 -10.18
C SER A 697 19.41 -32.32 -9.95
N PHE A 698 20.64 -31.84 -10.10
CA PHE A 698 20.96 -30.44 -10.29
C PHE A 698 20.96 -30.10 -11.78
N ASP A 699 20.24 -29.07 -12.19
CA ASP A 699 20.24 -28.59 -13.58
C ASP A 699 20.02 -27.08 -13.59
N THR A 700 21.01 -26.33 -14.09
CA THR A 700 21.00 -24.87 -14.06
C THR A 700 19.86 -24.25 -14.86
N ASP A 701 19.44 -24.87 -15.98
CA ASP A 701 18.34 -24.36 -16.80
C ASP A 701 17.00 -24.61 -16.12
N ARG A 702 16.79 -25.82 -15.58
CA ARG A 702 15.56 -26.19 -14.86
C ARG A 702 15.36 -25.33 -13.62
N LEU A 703 16.44 -25.03 -12.90
CA LEU A 703 16.43 -24.20 -11.70
C LEU A 703 16.51 -22.70 -12.01
N MET A 704 16.62 -22.33 -13.29
CA MET A 704 16.79 -20.94 -13.75
C MET A 704 17.92 -20.21 -13.02
N LEU A 705 19.04 -20.91 -12.79
CA LEU A 705 20.18 -20.33 -12.10
C LEU A 705 20.92 -19.37 -13.03
N PRO A 706 21.21 -18.13 -12.57
CA PRO A 706 21.92 -17.17 -13.38
C PRO A 706 23.36 -17.62 -13.61
N ILE A 707 23.74 -17.73 -14.89
CA ILE A 707 25.10 -18.01 -15.36
C ILE A 707 25.59 -16.83 -16.18
N PHE A 708 26.61 -16.14 -15.69
CA PHE A 708 27.02 -14.86 -16.24
C PHE A 708 28.49 -14.54 -15.96
N SER A 709 28.99 -13.53 -16.64
CA SER A 709 30.25 -12.85 -16.33
C SER A 709 30.01 -11.37 -16.08
N ILE A 710 30.95 -10.71 -15.42
CA ILE A 710 30.96 -9.24 -15.31
C ILE A 710 32.16 -8.70 -16.07
N GLU A 711 31.88 -7.89 -17.09
CA GLU A 711 32.93 -7.21 -17.87
C GLU A 711 32.60 -5.73 -17.98
N ASN A 712 33.57 -4.87 -17.66
CA ASN A 712 33.43 -3.41 -17.67
C ASN A 712 32.23 -2.92 -16.84
N GLY A 713 31.99 -3.54 -15.69
CA GLY A 713 30.90 -3.19 -14.77
C GLY A 713 29.50 -3.50 -15.31
N LYS A 714 29.38 -4.41 -16.28
CA LYS A 714 28.11 -4.88 -16.84
C LYS A 714 27.99 -6.39 -16.76
N VAL A 715 26.79 -6.87 -16.47
CA VAL A 715 26.44 -8.30 -16.49
C VAL A 715 26.32 -8.77 -17.93
N HIS A 716 27.02 -9.84 -18.28
CA HIS A 716 26.90 -10.55 -19.55
C HIS A 716 26.40 -11.97 -19.30
N GLU A 717 25.15 -12.21 -19.69
CA GLU A 717 24.50 -13.52 -19.57
C GLU A 717 25.11 -14.53 -20.55
N ILE A 718 25.44 -15.72 -20.06
CA ILE A 718 26.02 -16.79 -20.87
C ILE A 718 24.89 -17.67 -21.39
N ARG A 719 24.47 -17.42 -22.64
CA ARG A 719 23.30 -18.09 -23.24
C ARG A 719 23.66 -19.43 -23.88
N GLY A 720 22.75 -20.40 -23.73
CA GLY A 720 22.81 -21.70 -24.41
C GLY A 720 23.84 -22.69 -23.86
N LYS A 721 24.53 -22.34 -22.77
CA LYS A 721 25.36 -23.27 -21.99
C LYS A 721 24.60 -23.62 -20.71
N LYS A 722 24.64 -24.89 -20.31
CA LYS A 722 23.99 -25.37 -19.10
C LYS A 722 24.88 -26.40 -18.40
N TYR A 723 24.68 -26.54 -17.10
CA TYR A 723 25.35 -27.53 -16.29
C TYR A 723 24.29 -28.40 -15.59
N SER A 724 24.44 -29.71 -15.72
CA SER A 724 23.55 -30.69 -15.10
C SER A 724 24.39 -31.77 -14.43
N LEU A 725 24.02 -32.15 -13.20
CA LEU A 725 24.69 -33.15 -12.40
C LEU A 725 23.66 -33.98 -11.61
N THR A 726 23.78 -35.30 -11.62
CA THR A 726 23.09 -36.15 -10.64
C THR A 726 23.92 -36.18 -9.36
N VAL A 727 23.42 -35.56 -8.30
CA VAL A 727 24.05 -35.58 -6.98
C VAL A 727 23.53 -36.80 -6.23
N THR A 728 24.40 -37.78 -6.02
CA THR A 728 24.08 -38.95 -5.20
C THR A 728 24.41 -38.67 -3.74
N ARG A 729 23.78 -39.41 -2.82
CA ARG A 729 24.10 -39.32 -1.39
C ARG A 729 25.59 -39.59 -1.11
N TYR A 730 26.20 -40.53 -1.84
CA TYR A 730 27.64 -40.82 -1.72
C TYR A 730 28.52 -39.60 -2.05
N LEU A 731 28.23 -38.88 -3.15
CA LEU A 731 28.98 -37.67 -3.51
C LEU A 731 28.77 -36.58 -2.45
N PHE A 732 27.52 -36.36 -2.05
CA PHE A 732 27.17 -35.39 -1.03
C PHE A 732 27.89 -35.64 0.29
N GLU A 733 27.90 -36.88 0.77
CA GLU A 733 28.61 -37.28 1.99
C GLU A 733 30.11 -36.99 1.91
N GLY A 734 30.73 -37.32 0.77
CA GLY A 734 32.14 -36.99 0.52
C GLY A 734 32.43 -35.49 0.55
N TRP A 735 31.51 -34.65 0.05
CA TRP A 735 31.65 -33.20 0.04
C TRP A 735 31.52 -32.54 1.43
N ILE A 736 30.94 -33.25 2.40
CA ILE A 736 30.71 -32.73 3.75
C ILE A 736 31.53 -33.46 4.83
N GLU A 737 32.50 -34.29 4.47
CA GLU A 737 33.24 -35.10 5.45
C GLU A 737 33.92 -34.27 6.54
N ASP A 738 34.51 -33.10 6.20
CA ASP A 738 35.11 -32.19 7.18
C ASP A 738 34.08 -31.66 8.20
N ILE A 739 32.84 -31.45 7.75
CA ILE A 739 31.71 -31.04 8.60
C ILE A 739 31.31 -32.19 9.52
N LEU A 740 31.20 -33.42 8.99
CA LEU A 740 30.88 -34.62 9.76
C LEU A 740 31.92 -34.89 10.86
N ALA A 741 33.21 -34.78 10.52
CA ALA A 741 34.31 -34.91 11.48
C ALA A 741 34.26 -33.82 12.56
N GLY A 742 33.90 -32.59 12.19
CA GLY A 742 33.67 -31.49 13.13
C GLY A 742 32.53 -31.77 14.12
N CYS A 743 31.41 -32.31 13.64
CA CYS A 743 30.28 -32.71 14.48
C CYS A 743 30.67 -33.82 15.47
N GLU A 744 31.33 -34.88 14.98
CA GLU A 744 31.81 -35.99 15.81
C GLU A 744 32.78 -35.51 16.89
N LYS A 745 33.75 -34.67 16.52
CA LYS A 745 34.70 -34.10 17.47
C LYS A 745 34.00 -33.34 18.60
N LEU A 746 32.99 -32.53 18.30
CA LEU A 746 32.25 -31.77 19.32
C LEU A 746 31.50 -32.68 20.30
N VAL A 747 30.94 -33.79 19.81
CA VAL A 747 30.31 -34.80 20.67
C VAL A 747 31.33 -35.41 21.62
N MET A 748 32.50 -35.80 21.12
CA MET A 748 33.56 -36.37 21.95
C MET A 748 34.14 -35.36 22.94
N ASP A 749 34.32 -34.11 22.53
CA ASP A 749 34.77 -33.02 23.41
C ASP A 749 33.75 -32.75 24.55
N ALA A 750 32.45 -32.88 24.28
CA ALA A 750 31.40 -32.72 25.28
C ALA A 750 31.41 -33.85 26.32
N LEU A 751 31.55 -35.11 25.85
CA LEU A 751 31.67 -36.29 26.71
C LEU A 751 32.92 -36.24 27.59
N GLU A 752 34.08 -35.89 27.01
CA GLU A 752 35.32 -35.73 27.77
C GLU A 752 35.16 -34.66 28.85
N PHE A 753 34.52 -33.52 28.50
CA PHE A 753 34.30 -32.44 29.44
C PHE A 753 33.33 -32.82 30.56
N ALA A 754 32.29 -33.60 30.26
CA ALA A 754 31.35 -34.12 31.24
C ALA A 754 31.96 -35.19 32.16
N GLY A 755 33.07 -35.81 31.74
CA GLY A 755 33.60 -37.01 32.39
C GLY A 755 32.70 -38.24 32.17
N THR A 756 31.93 -38.25 31.07
CA THR A 756 30.96 -39.29 30.74
C THR A 756 31.51 -40.18 29.63
N ALA A 757 31.52 -41.49 29.82
CA ALA A 757 31.90 -42.42 28.76
C ALA A 757 30.77 -42.58 27.74
N SER A 758 31.08 -42.78 26.46
CA SER A 758 30.04 -42.98 25.43
C SER A 758 29.08 -44.12 25.77
N ASP A 759 29.59 -45.24 26.29
CA ASP A 759 28.82 -46.41 26.74
C ASP A 759 27.89 -46.13 27.93
N SER A 760 28.05 -44.99 28.61
CA SER A 760 27.22 -44.56 29.75
C SER A 760 26.15 -43.54 29.39
N VAL A 761 26.08 -43.14 28.12
CA VAL A 761 24.92 -42.41 27.59
C VAL A 761 23.76 -43.40 27.47
N ASP A 762 22.60 -43.01 27.99
CA ASP A 762 21.36 -43.78 27.96
C ASP A 762 20.44 -43.37 26.81
N TYR A 763 20.45 -42.08 26.43
CA TYR A 763 19.60 -41.52 25.37
C TYR A 763 20.38 -40.51 24.53
N LEU A 764 20.22 -40.59 23.21
CA LEU A 764 20.72 -39.62 22.25
C LEU A 764 19.53 -38.83 21.72
N ILE A 765 19.46 -37.54 22.02
CA ILE A 765 18.40 -36.63 21.57
C ILE A 765 18.94 -35.77 20.44
N HIS A 766 18.32 -35.87 19.28
CA HIS A 766 18.54 -34.95 18.19
C HIS A 766 17.57 -33.78 18.26
N THR A 767 18.10 -32.57 18.10
CA THR A 767 17.34 -31.32 17.90
C THR A 767 17.93 -30.55 16.72
N GLY A 768 17.17 -29.60 16.18
CA GLY A 768 17.53 -28.86 14.97
C GLY A 768 17.38 -29.68 13.68
N ARG A 769 16.87 -29.04 12.62
CA ARG A 769 16.52 -29.72 11.36
C ARG A 769 17.73 -30.29 10.61
N SER A 770 18.95 -29.79 10.84
CA SER A 770 20.13 -30.31 10.16
C SER A 770 20.47 -31.74 10.61
N SER A 771 19.97 -32.16 11.78
CA SER A 771 20.02 -33.55 12.26
C SER A 771 19.27 -34.54 11.36
N LEU A 772 18.35 -34.09 10.50
CA LEU A 772 17.68 -34.94 9.49
C LEU A 772 18.63 -35.39 8.38
N THR A 773 19.84 -34.85 8.29
CA THR A 773 20.84 -35.28 7.31
C THR A 773 21.33 -36.68 7.67
N PRO A 774 21.06 -37.74 6.87
CA PRO A 774 21.31 -39.12 7.27
C PRO A 774 22.77 -39.39 7.67
N ALA A 775 23.71 -38.81 6.93
CA ALA A 775 25.13 -38.97 7.20
C ALA A 775 25.59 -38.38 8.53
N VAL A 776 24.97 -37.26 8.96
CA VAL A 776 25.22 -36.66 10.28
C VAL A 776 24.72 -37.62 11.35
N ARG A 777 23.47 -38.08 11.25
CA ARG A 777 22.91 -39.04 12.21
C ARG A 777 23.75 -40.30 12.29
N SER A 778 24.06 -40.93 11.16
CA SER A 778 24.88 -42.15 11.13
C SER A 778 26.26 -41.94 11.74
N ARG A 779 26.91 -40.80 11.47
CA ARG A 779 28.21 -40.45 12.06
C ARG A 779 28.11 -40.35 13.58
N ILE A 780 27.14 -39.60 14.10
CA ILE A 780 26.98 -39.44 15.56
C ILE A 780 26.57 -40.75 16.21
N ARG A 781 25.55 -41.43 15.67
CA ARG A 781 25.05 -42.73 16.17
C ARG A 781 26.13 -43.80 16.25
N SER A 782 27.12 -43.78 15.36
CA SER A 782 28.24 -44.75 15.37
C SER A 782 29.09 -44.71 16.65
N ASN A 783 29.07 -43.59 17.38
CA ASN A 783 29.75 -43.44 18.67
C ASN A 783 28.97 -44.05 19.85
N PHE A 784 27.73 -44.52 19.62
CA PHE A 784 26.81 -45.02 20.65
C PHE A 784 26.19 -46.36 20.27
N SER A 785 26.96 -47.27 19.66
CA SER A 785 26.43 -48.56 19.14
C SER A 785 25.77 -49.47 20.19
N HIS A 786 25.96 -49.20 21.48
CA HIS A 786 25.32 -49.92 22.59
C HIS A 786 23.87 -49.49 22.83
N LEU A 787 23.49 -48.27 22.43
CA LEU A 787 22.13 -47.77 22.64
C LEU A 787 21.14 -48.57 21.77
N PRO A 788 19.97 -48.96 22.32
CA PRO A 788 18.84 -49.41 21.52
C PRO A 788 18.38 -48.35 20.51
N ASP A 789 17.70 -48.76 19.45
CA ASP A 789 17.24 -47.82 18.42
C ASP A 789 16.16 -46.87 18.94
N GLU A 790 15.33 -47.34 19.87
CA GLU A 790 14.34 -46.53 20.59
C GLU A 790 14.94 -45.41 21.46
N ASN A 791 16.25 -45.49 21.78
CA ASN A 791 16.96 -44.47 22.55
C ASN A 791 17.75 -43.49 21.68
N ASP A 792 17.72 -43.65 20.34
CA ASP A 792 18.22 -42.69 19.36
C ASP A 792 17.06 -41.84 18.82
N ILE A 793 16.77 -40.76 19.54
CA ILE A 793 15.56 -39.98 19.43
C ILE A 793 15.70 -38.93 18.34
N LEU A 794 14.91 -39.09 17.28
CA LEU A 794 14.83 -38.15 16.15
C LEU A 794 13.37 -38.05 15.67
N GLU A 795 12.57 -37.25 16.36
CA GLU A 795 11.18 -36.99 15.98
C GLU A 795 11.08 -35.72 15.13
N ALA A 796 10.83 -35.89 13.83
CA ALA A 796 10.89 -34.79 12.85
C ALA A 796 9.94 -33.62 13.17
N GLU A 797 8.80 -33.89 13.80
CA GLU A 797 7.86 -32.85 14.24
C GLU A 797 8.37 -32.08 15.46
N HIS A 798 9.13 -32.73 16.35
CA HIS A 798 9.68 -32.12 17.57
C HIS A 798 10.92 -31.27 17.27
N LEU A 799 11.75 -31.65 16.29
CA LEU A 799 12.98 -30.91 15.89
C LEU A 799 12.77 -29.43 15.61
N LYS A 800 11.53 -29.03 15.28
CA LYS A 800 11.16 -27.66 14.95
C LYS A 800 10.75 -26.85 16.16
N VAL A 801 10.26 -27.47 17.22
CA VAL A 801 9.47 -26.78 18.26
C VAL A 801 9.97 -27.06 19.68
N CYS A 802 10.69 -28.16 19.91
CA CYS A 802 11.11 -28.61 21.24
C CYS A 802 11.81 -27.51 22.05
N VAL A 803 12.66 -26.71 21.39
CA VAL A 803 13.39 -25.60 22.03
C VAL A 803 12.43 -24.51 22.53
N ALA A 804 11.51 -24.02 21.68
CA ALA A 804 10.55 -23.01 22.09
C ALA A 804 9.60 -23.54 23.18
N ARG A 805 9.13 -24.79 23.04
CA ARG A 805 8.26 -25.45 24.01
C ARG A 805 8.93 -25.57 25.38
N GLY A 806 10.16 -26.06 25.41
CA GLY A 806 10.95 -26.15 26.64
C GLY A 806 11.21 -24.80 27.29
N ALA A 807 11.39 -23.74 26.50
CA ALA A 807 11.49 -22.37 27.01
C ALA A 807 10.19 -21.88 27.66
N ALA A 808 9.04 -22.15 27.06
CA ALA A 808 7.74 -21.83 27.66
C ALA A 808 7.51 -22.59 28.97
N MET A 809 7.87 -23.88 29.02
CA MET A 809 7.81 -24.70 30.23
C MET A 809 8.74 -24.16 31.34
N TYR A 810 9.95 -23.73 30.99
CA TYR A 810 10.85 -23.08 31.95
C TYR A 810 10.25 -21.77 32.48
N GLY A 811 9.57 -21.00 31.63
CA GLY A 811 8.83 -19.81 32.01
C GLY A 811 7.69 -20.11 33.00
N ALA A 812 6.95 -21.19 32.78
CA ALA A 812 5.92 -21.68 33.70
C ALA A 812 6.53 -22.10 35.05
N GLN A 813 7.65 -22.85 35.03
CA GLN A 813 8.41 -23.20 36.23
C GLN A 813 8.82 -21.96 37.03
N LYS A 814 9.32 -20.90 36.37
CA LYS A 814 9.69 -19.62 37.02
C LYS A 814 8.52 -18.94 37.71
N ARG A 815 7.32 -19.07 37.17
CA ARG A 815 6.09 -18.54 37.76
C ARG A 815 5.54 -19.41 38.90
N ALA A 816 6.11 -20.60 39.12
CA ALA A 816 5.52 -21.66 39.94
C ALA A 816 4.08 -21.99 39.49
N ILE A 817 3.84 -21.91 38.18
CA ILE A 817 2.58 -22.24 37.52
C ILE A 817 2.85 -23.49 36.67
N GLY A 818 1.96 -24.47 36.72
CA GLY A 818 2.11 -25.74 36.00
C GLY A 818 2.84 -26.83 36.80
N GLY A 819 2.45 -28.08 36.54
CA GLY A 819 2.76 -29.27 37.35
C GLY A 819 3.50 -30.38 36.59
N SER A 820 4.27 -30.06 35.54
CA SER A 820 5.02 -31.06 34.73
C SER A 820 5.91 -31.98 35.55
N GLY A 821 6.21 -31.61 36.81
CA GLY A 821 7.09 -32.40 37.67
C GLY A 821 8.52 -32.44 37.15
N VAL A 822 8.88 -31.73 36.07
CA VAL A 822 10.24 -31.67 35.54
C VAL A 822 10.84 -30.29 35.85
N HIS A 823 12.04 -30.27 36.43
CA HIS A 823 12.68 -29.05 36.86
C HIS A 823 14.15 -28.99 36.44
N LEU A 824 14.52 -27.86 35.83
CA LEU A 824 15.94 -27.51 35.73
C LEU A 824 16.43 -27.10 37.12
N ILE A 825 17.31 -27.89 37.72
CA ILE A 825 17.83 -27.61 39.06
C ILE A 825 18.87 -26.48 38.98
N ALA A 826 18.86 -25.57 39.96
CA ALA A 826 19.73 -24.38 39.95
C ALA A 826 21.23 -24.74 39.90
N GLU A 827 21.64 -25.81 40.59
CA GLU A 827 23.01 -26.33 40.55
C GLU A 827 23.39 -26.96 39.19
N GLY A 828 22.40 -27.17 38.33
CA GLY A 828 22.48 -27.84 37.04
C GLY A 828 22.77 -26.96 35.83
N ARG A 829 22.89 -25.64 35.97
CA ARG A 829 23.32 -24.78 34.85
C ARG A 829 24.85 -24.62 34.87
N LYS A 830 25.53 -24.82 33.74
CA LYS A 830 27.02 -24.80 33.65
C LYS A 830 27.53 -23.82 32.61
N LEU A 831 28.55 -23.06 32.97
CA LEU A 831 29.17 -22.10 32.06
C LEU A 831 29.94 -22.82 30.93
N PRO A 832 29.68 -22.46 29.66
CA PRO A 832 30.39 -23.03 28.51
C PRO A 832 31.81 -22.49 28.35
N HIS A 833 32.11 -21.34 28.98
CA HIS A 833 33.40 -20.64 28.92
C HIS A 833 33.86 -20.25 30.32
N SER A 834 35.16 -20.19 30.55
CA SER A 834 35.69 -19.48 31.72
C SER A 834 35.82 -17.99 31.47
N TYR A 835 35.75 -17.21 32.54
CA TYR A 835 35.96 -15.77 32.51
C TYR A 835 37.27 -15.43 33.18
N GLY A 836 38.04 -14.52 32.59
CA GLY A 836 39.34 -14.14 33.12
C GLY A 836 39.84 -12.81 32.57
N ILE A 837 41.02 -12.42 33.03
CA ILE A 837 41.69 -11.18 32.60
C ILE A 837 43.04 -11.48 31.95
N ALA A 838 43.56 -10.52 31.19
CA ALA A 838 44.95 -10.57 30.76
C ALA A 838 45.90 -10.28 31.94
N LYS A 839 46.83 -11.21 32.19
CA LYS A 839 47.93 -11.04 33.13
C LYS A 839 49.26 -11.06 32.41
N GLN A 840 50.12 -10.10 32.74
CA GLN A 840 51.49 -10.05 32.25
C GLN A 840 52.37 -11.02 33.06
N VAL A 841 53.01 -11.98 32.38
CA VAL A 841 54.00 -12.89 32.97
C VAL A 841 55.26 -12.85 32.11
N GLY A 842 56.29 -12.17 32.61
CA GLY A 842 57.50 -11.88 31.84
C GLY A 842 57.18 -11.05 30.59
N THR A 843 57.54 -11.54 29.40
CA THR A 843 57.25 -10.89 28.11
C THR A 843 55.92 -11.31 27.47
N ARG A 844 55.17 -12.21 28.11
CA ARG A 844 53.93 -12.79 27.55
C ARG A 844 52.71 -12.33 28.34
N ARG A 845 51.57 -12.21 27.64
CA ARG A 845 50.25 -12.11 28.26
C ARG A 845 49.60 -13.48 28.28
N ILE A 846 49.11 -13.88 29.44
CA ILE A 846 48.35 -15.10 29.65
C ILE A 846 46.95 -14.76 30.17
N PHE A 847 46.03 -15.69 29.97
CA PHE A 847 44.70 -15.67 30.56
C PHE A 847 44.81 -16.10 32.02
N ASP A 848 44.53 -15.16 32.93
CA ASP A 848 44.35 -15.44 34.37
C ASP A 848 42.87 -15.68 34.60
N GLU A 849 42.52 -16.96 34.74
CA GLU A 849 41.15 -17.42 34.96
C GLU A 849 40.64 -16.91 36.31
N ILE A 850 39.44 -16.34 36.31
CA ILE A 850 38.74 -15.82 37.49
C ILE A 850 37.58 -16.76 37.84
N ILE A 851 36.65 -16.95 36.90
CA ILE A 851 35.51 -17.87 37.06
C ILE A 851 35.77 -19.08 36.16
N PRO A 852 36.01 -20.27 36.73
CA PRO A 852 36.44 -21.44 35.97
C PRO A 852 35.41 -21.95 34.97
N LEU A 853 35.92 -22.63 33.94
CA LEU A 853 35.13 -23.31 32.91
C LEU A 853 34.26 -24.39 33.56
N GLY A 854 32.97 -24.46 33.23
CA GLY A 854 32.03 -25.41 33.87
C GLY A 854 31.60 -25.02 35.29
N SER A 855 31.85 -23.79 35.74
CA SER A 855 31.25 -23.30 36.99
C SER A 855 29.74 -23.25 36.87
N THR A 856 29.05 -23.52 37.97
CA THR A 856 27.60 -23.30 38.06
C THR A 856 27.32 -21.80 38.05
N TYR A 857 26.28 -21.34 37.35
CA TYR A 857 25.88 -19.93 37.32
C TYR A 857 24.44 -19.73 37.83
N PRO A 858 24.13 -18.62 38.54
CA PRO A 858 24.99 -17.45 38.83
C PRO A 858 26.24 -17.76 39.65
N ALA A 859 27.32 -17.00 39.43
CA ALA A 859 28.62 -17.20 40.08
C ALA A 859 29.27 -15.86 40.42
N GLU A 860 30.13 -15.82 41.44
CA GLU A 860 30.99 -14.66 41.69
C GLU A 860 32.39 -15.05 42.17
N ASP A 861 33.35 -14.16 41.94
CA ASP A 861 34.70 -14.19 42.52
C ASP A 861 35.13 -12.76 42.87
N ILE A 862 36.03 -12.61 43.82
CA ILE A 862 36.58 -11.31 44.24
C ILE A 862 38.10 -11.36 44.16
N ARG A 863 38.70 -10.40 43.45
CA ARG A 863 40.16 -10.24 43.35
C ARG A 863 40.59 -8.92 43.96
N HIS A 864 41.62 -8.98 44.78
CA HIS A 864 42.29 -7.81 45.34
C HIS A 864 43.41 -7.33 44.39
N TYR A 865 43.41 -6.04 44.07
CA TYR A 865 44.46 -5.38 43.28
C TYR A 865 45.20 -4.36 44.13
N ASP A 866 46.54 -4.43 44.12
CA ASP A 866 47.41 -3.58 44.91
C ASP A 866 48.00 -2.39 44.12
N GLU A 867 48.82 -1.60 44.81
CA GLU A 867 49.53 -0.42 44.26
C GLU A 867 50.37 -0.71 43.01
N ASN A 868 50.85 -1.94 42.83
CA ASN A 868 51.70 -2.30 41.68
C ASN A 868 50.87 -2.55 40.41
N GLN A 869 49.58 -2.82 40.56
CA GLN A 869 48.65 -3.11 39.47
C GLN A 869 47.81 -1.89 39.09
N ILE A 870 47.84 -0.84 39.91
CA ILE A 870 47.11 0.41 39.74
C ILE A 870 48.08 1.49 39.26
N VAL A 871 47.83 2.07 38.08
CA VAL A 871 48.68 3.14 37.53
C VAL A 871 48.16 4.50 37.98
N GLY A 872 48.81 5.06 39.00
CA GLY A 872 48.36 6.30 39.64
C GLY A 872 47.09 6.05 40.45
N ARG A 873 45.93 6.29 39.84
CA ARG A 873 44.59 5.97 40.40
C ARG A 873 43.74 5.13 39.45
N ILE A 874 44.33 4.71 38.34
CA ILE A 874 43.60 4.07 37.26
C ILE A 874 43.84 2.57 37.33
N LEU A 875 42.76 1.83 37.57
CA LEU A 875 42.73 0.39 37.38
C LEU A 875 42.22 0.11 35.96
N HIS A 876 43.03 -0.61 35.19
CA HIS A 876 42.69 -1.04 33.84
C HIS A 876 42.75 -2.57 33.77
N LEU A 877 41.62 -3.19 33.45
CA LEU A 877 41.52 -4.64 33.25
C LEU A 877 40.97 -4.93 31.86
N THR A 878 41.57 -5.90 31.19
CA THR A 878 41.10 -6.43 29.90
C THR A 878 40.53 -7.82 30.12
N PHE A 879 39.27 -8.02 29.72
CA PHE A 879 38.50 -9.22 29.97
C PHE A 879 38.46 -10.15 28.78
N PHE A 880 38.46 -11.44 29.08
CA PHE A 880 38.42 -12.51 28.09
C PHE A 880 37.48 -13.62 28.56
N GLN A 881 36.93 -14.33 27.58
CA GLN A 881 36.35 -15.66 27.77
C GLN A 881 37.22 -16.71 27.11
N ASN A 882 37.24 -17.92 27.68
CA ASN A 882 37.97 -19.07 27.13
C ASN A 882 37.09 -20.31 27.08
N ALA A 883 36.92 -20.89 25.89
CA ALA A 883 36.18 -22.14 25.69
C ALA A 883 37.03 -23.41 25.91
N GLY A 884 38.35 -23.25 25.99
CA GLY A 884 39.34 -24.32 26.09
C GLY A 884 40.16 -24.28 27.38
N LYS A 885 41.09 -25.24 27.52
CA LYS A 885 41.99 -25.35 28.69
C LYS A 885 43.29 -24.54 28.51
N ASN A 886 43.61 -24.10 27.29
CA ASN A 886 44.86 -23.38 27.00
C ASN A 886 44.75 -21.90 27.42
N ASN A 887 45.69 -21.41 28.24
CA ASN A 887 45.67 -20.05 28.77
C ASN A 887 46.51 -19.03 27.96
N LYS A 888 47.11 -19.44 26.84
CA LYS A 888 47.86 -18.53 25.98
C LYS A 888 46.88 -17.64 25.20
N ILE A 889 46.88 -16.32 25.43
CA ILE A 889 45.97 -15.41 24.72
C ILE A 889 46.33 -15.31 23.23
N ARG A 890 47.61 -15.09 22.91
CA ARG A 890 48.03 -14.82 21.52
C ARG A 890 47.95 -16.07 20.65
N GLY A 891 47.10 -16.01 19.61
CA GLY A 891 46.94 -17.06 18.59
C GLY A 891 46.16 -18.26 19.08
N ASN A 892 45.37 -18.11 20.15
CA ASN A 892 44.47 -19.14 20.64
C ASN A 892 43.05 -18.83 20.13
N PRO A 893 42.43 -19.71 19.31
CA PRO A 893 41.08 -19.50 18.80
C PRO A 893 39.99 -19.60 19.88
N ASP A 894 40.27 -20.28 21.00
CA ASP A 894 39.30 -20.50 22.09
C ASP A 894 39.15 -19.28 23.01
N ILE A 895 40.11 -18.34 22.96
CA ILE A 895 40.10 -17.14 23.79
C ILE A 895 39.57 -15.96 22.99
N LYS A 896 38.48 -15.36 23.47
CA LYS A 896 37.88 -14.15 22.91
C LYS A 896 37.94 -13.03 23.93
N ARG A 897 38.42 -11.85 23.51
CA ARG A 897 38.33 -10.64 24.33
C ARG A 897 36.89 -10.16 24.31
N ILE A 898 36.36 -9.85 25.49
CA ILE A 898 34.97 -9.42 25.65
C ILE A 898 34.85 -7.94 26.00
N GLY A 899 35.93 -7.32 26.46
CA GLY A 899 35.96 -5.89 26.73
C GLY A 899 37.06 -5.47 27.69
N GLU A 900 36.92 -4.26 28.20
CA GLU A 900 37.83 -3.69 29.18
C GLU A 900 37.10 -2.73 30.12
N ILE A 901 37.68 -2.51 31.29
CA ILE A 901 37.29 -1.41 32.18
C ILE A 901 38.49 -0.49 32.38
N THR A 902 38.18 0.78 32.60
CA THR A 902 39.14 1.77 33.09
C THR A 902 38.42 2.57 34.16
N THR A 903 38.74 2.31 35.43
CA THR A 903 38.10 2.97 36.58
C THR A 903 39.10 3.83 37.33
N ASN A 904 38.64 4.98 37.84
CA ASN A 904 39.44 5.92 38.61
C ASN A 904 39.09 5.78 40.09
N LEU A 905 40.06 5.36 40.90
CA LEU A 905 39.88 5.08 42.32
C LEU A 905 39.88 6.39 43.14
N PRO A 906 39.14 6.44 44.27
CA PRO A 906 39.14 7.59 45.18
C PRO A 906 40.54 7.95 45.70
N ASP A 907 40.73 9.23 46.09
CA ASP A 907 42.03 9.81 46.49
C ASP A 907 42.78 9.05 47.61
N GLU A 908 42.05 8.32 48.46
CA GLU A 908 42.58 7.62 49.63
C GLU A 908 42.88 6.13 49.37
N ASN A 909 42.37 5.56 48.27
CA ASN A 909 42.45 4.12 47.99
C ASN A 909 43.54 3.81 46.98
N ARG A 910 44.59 3.15 47.48
CA ARG A 910 45.71 2.60 46.72
C ARG A 910 45.57 1.11 46.40
N THR A 911 44.47 0.52 46.84
CA THR A 911 44.05 -0.85 46.58
C THR A 911 42.61 -0.85 46.07
N CYS A 912 42.21 -1.92 45.40
CA CYS A 912 40.85 -2.08 44.92
C CYS A 912 40.42 -3.55 44.98
N ASP A 913 39.29 -3.80 45.61
CA ASP A 913 38.60 -5.08 45.51
C ASP A 913 37.69 -5.04 44.29
N VAL A 914 37.92 -5.95 43.36
CA VAL A 914 37.08 -6.10 42.17
C VAL A 914 36.28 -7.39 42.30
N ARG A 915 34.97 -7.25 42.28
CA ARG A 915 34.02 -8.36 42.29
C ARG A 915 33.54 -8.62 40.87
N PHE A 916 33.63 -9.87 40.44
CA PHE A 916 33.21 -10.37 39.14
C PHE A 916 31.96 -11.21 39.35
N VAL A 917 30.84 -10.84 38.74
CA VAL A 917 29.55 -11.49 38.92
C VAL A 917 29.05 -11.99 37.58
N ILE A 918 28.79 -13.28 37.47
CA ILE A 918 28.06 -13.86 36.35
C ILE A 918 26.61 -14.03 36.79
N ASP A 919 25.70 -13.34 36.11
CA ASP A 919 24.27 -13.43 36.41
C ASP A 919 23.63 -14.70 35.85
N ALA A 920 22.33 -14.83 36.04
CA ALA A 920 21.55 -15.97 35.54
C ALA A 920 21.34 -15.96 34.01
N ASN A 921 21.65 -14.85 33.33
CA ASN A 921 21.71 -14.75 31.87
C ASN A 921 23.09 -15.13 31.29
N ARG A 922 24.09 -15.41 32.15
CA ARG A 922 25.51 -15.63 31.83
C ARG A 922 26.31 -14.38 31.48
N LYS A 923 25.79 -13.19 31.80
CA LYS A 923 26.48 -11.92 31.58
C LYS A 923 27.44 -11.62 32.73
N LEU A 924 28.63 -11.12 32.41
CA LEU A 924 29.61 -10.63 33.37
C LEU A 924 29.34 -9.17 33.77
N ASP A 925 29.03 -8.94 35.04
CA ASP A 925 29.03 -7.61 35.64
C ASP A 925 30.22 -7.47 36.60
N VAL A 926 30.81 -6.28 36.63
CA VAL A 926 32.04 -6.02 37.41
C VAL A 926 31.80 -4.84 38.33
N PHE A 927 32.23 -4.99 39.58
CA PHE A 927 32.12 -3.97 40.62
C PHE A 927 33.52 -3.68 41.17
N ALA A 928 33.89 -2.41 41.28
CA ALA A 928 35.15 -1.96 41.87
C ALA A 928 34.84 -1.24 43.18
N ASN A 929 35.26 -1.80 44.31
CA ASN A 929 34.90 -1.34 45.66
C ASN A 929 33.37 -1.18 45.81
N ASP A 930 32.62 -2.22 45.39
CA ASP A 930 31.15 -2.30 45.38
C ASP A 930 30.41 -1.33 44.44
N GLU A 931 31.11 -0.45 43.73
CA GLU A 931 30.51 0.40 42.70
C GLU A 931 30.49 -0.31 41.34
N PRO A 932 29.36 -0.33 40.61
CA PRO A 932 29.27 -0.96 39.30
C PRO A 932 30.19 -0.26 38.29
N VAL A 933 30.88 -1.05 37.47
CA VAL A 933 31.78 -0.56 36.42
C VAL A 933 31.34 -1.11 35.08
N ASP A 934 31.00 -0.22 34.16
CA ASP A 934 30.62 -0.60 32.81
C ASP A 934 31.83 -1.16 32.06
N ILE A 935 31.73 -2.44 31.70
CA ILE A 935 32.63 -3.06 30.73
C ILE A 935 32.38 -2.38 29.39
N LYS A 936 33.42 -1.78 28.81
CA LYS A 936 33.38 -1.32 27.42
C LYS A 936 33.58 -2.55 26.53
N PRO A 937 32.52 -3.06 25.88
CA PRO A 937 32.65 -4.26 25.07
C PRO A 937 33.58 -3.99 23.89
N GLU A 938 34.44 -4.95 23.58
CA GLU A 938 35.20 -4.88 22.34
C GLU A 938 34.27 -5.34 21.21
N ARG A 939 33.87 -4.42 20.33
CA ARG A 939 33.33 -4.82 19.03
C ARG A 939 34.50 -5.36 18.23
N LEU A 940 34.59 -6.69 18.14
CA LEU A 940 35.56 -7.32 17.26
C LEU A 940 35.18 -6.95 15.82
N GLU A 941 36.05 -6.26 15.09
CA GLU A 941 35.92 -6.13 13.64
C GLU A 941 36.23 -7.50 13.00
N GLU A 942 35.28 -8.43 13.05
CA GLU A 942 35.32 -9.60 12.19
C GLU A 942 34.60 -9.23 10.89
N GLU A 943 35.37 -8.68 9.94
CA GLU A 943 34.94 -8.07 8.67
C GLU A 943 34.00 -8.92 7.79
N ASP A 944 33.82 -10.20 8.10
CA ASP A 944 33.27 -11.22 7.20
C ASP A 944 31.98 -11.93 7.70
N ARG A 945 31.31 -11.46 8.77
CA ARG A 945 30.14 -12.21 9.28
C ARG A 945 28.78 -11.87 8.66
N TRP A 946 28.61 -10.71 8.02
CA TRP A 946 27.40 -10.35 7.27
C TRP A 946 27.16 -11.23 6.02
N ILE A 947 28.09 -12.13 5.72
CA ILE A 947 28.12 -12.98 4.52
C ILE A 947 27.02 -14.06 4.50
N ALA A 948 26.50 -14.46 5.68
CA ALA A 948 25.69 -15.67 5.86
C ALA A 948 24.26 -15.61 5.32
#